data_AF-A0A9J7MIX0-F1
#
_entry.id   AF-A0A9J7MIX0-F1
#
_cell.length_a   1.000
_cell.length_b   1.000
_cell.length_c   1.000
_cell.angle_alpha   90.00
_cell.angle_beta   90.00
_cell.angle_gamma   90.00
#
_symmetry.space_group_name_H-M   'P 1'
#
loop_
_entity.id
_entity.type
_entity.pdbx_description
1 polymer ?
#
loop_
_entity_poly.entity_id
_entity_poly.type
_entity_poly.pdbx_seq_one_letter_code
_entity_poly.pdbx_strand_id
1 'polypeptide(L)'
;MLGGACRTCFRQLAQRQAATGAVRLGAAANIATPGIRITAQRCLGMESVAAMGAGAAVLGGVLMRNRPRPVTPPCDLSMQSREVPGTGGGRIPAYLEGDKLVESCYDGMQTLHDVFKRGAMVSNNGPCLGWRPGPNKPYEWVTYNEVLDRAAHFGSGLIALGCKPNQTSFVGIFSQNRVEYVVADQASNMFSMVTVPMYATLGRSALRFIINQAQLETVLCDEESKVMLLLTFISNNQVSSVKRIITTEVMADEVILMAERHGVQMLAFNEVVRLGQQQPHDQVLPSPDDLATIYYTSGTTGDPKGAMLTHRNQIAELGGAVGHFQDTIKFCPDDVYISYLPLAHVIERIMQLYLFTHGASIGFFRGDVKDLMSDIQALQPTCMATVPRVLIRIHDAVMAKVQHSSLKKRLLRAALQSKEKQLVKGILRSDTIWDKLLLKKVQDQLGGRVRLMFVAGAPISGKILTFTRCAFGASVFEGYGQTEVSGSGTFTIPGDNSIGHVGTPLGCNLVKLVDVPDMNYFTEDKQGEVCFKGPNVFKGYLNDKKNTDETIDDDGWVHSGDIGMWLPNGTLRVIDRKKSIFKLAQGEYVAPEKVEMVYNTCPQVAQSFVYGDSLKAVLVGIIVPDPDVLTTWASAKGIGGHIDALCQNEEVKSAIFHKICTLGDQAGLMGFEQVKDIYLCPDQFTVENGLVTPTFKLKRSQLKDAFQTQIVDMYHRLDLATENNNNAANNINMNIPNNVDLKQGQ
;
A
#
# COMPACT_ATOMS: atom_id res chain seq x y z
N MET A 1 -5.16 45.41 -27.90
CA MET A 1 -4.21 45.87 -28.94
C MET A 1 -3.21 44.77 -29.18
N LEU A 2 -3.13 44.31 -30.44
CA LEU A 2 -2.15 43.38 -31.06
C LEU A 2 -2.05 41.96 -30.45
N GLY A 3 -2.44 40.85 -31.08
CA GLY A 3 -2.73 40.56 -32.50
C GLY A 3 -1.68 39.59 -33.07
N GLY A 4 -2.11 38.40 -33.48
CA GLY A 4 -1.27 37.22 -33.77
C GLY A 4 -0.23 37.33 -34.88
N ALA A 5 0.77 36.43 -34.81
CA ALA A 5 1.41 35.76 -35.97
C ALA A 5 2.52 34.82 -35.48
N CYS A 6 2.29 33.50 -35.50
CA CYS A 6 3.38 32.53 -35.75
C CYS A 6 2.81 31.17 -36.20
N ARG A 7 2.21 31.16 -37.39
CA ARG A 7 1.92 29.95 -38.17
C ARG A 7 2.61 30.06 -39.53
N THR A 8 3.93 30.27 -39.54
CA THR A 8 4.72 30.25 -40.80
C THR A 8 6.22 29.98 -40.56
N CYS A 9 6.56 28.88 -39.88
CA CYS A 9 7.95 28.41 -39.86
C CYS A 9 8.13 26.88 -39.93
N PHE A 10 7.04 26.10 -39.94
CA PHE A 10 7.10 24.63 -39.95
C PHE A 10 6.92 23.98 -41.34
N ARG A 11 6.96 24.76 -42.44
CA ARG A 11 6.79 24.25 -43.82
C ARG A 11 8.05 24.26 -44.70
N GLN A 12 9.24 24.53 -44.15
CA GLN A 12 10.50 24.58 -44.93
C GLN A 12 11.59 23.59 -44.51
N LEU A 13 11.28 22.60 -43.66
CA LEU A 13 12.24 21.56 -43.23
C LEU A 13 11.92 20.14 -43.73
N ALA A 14 10.92 19.98 -44.61
CA ALA A 14 10.48 18.69 -45.15
C ALA A 14 10.83 18.47 -46.64
N GLN A 15 11.80 19.21 -47.20
CA GLN A 15 12.30 18.99 -48.56
C GLN A 15 13.81 19.25 -48.64
N ARG A 16 14.62 18.32 -48.12
CA ARG A 16 16.06 18.16 -48.46
C ARG A 16 16.66 16.87 -47.90
N GLN A 17 15.95 15.76 -48.06
CA GLN A 17 16.49 14.40 -47.92
C GLN A 17 16.15 13.58 -49.17
N ALA A 18 16.91 13.78 -50.24
CA ALA A 18 17.07 12.85 -51.36
C ALA A 18 18.28 13.31 -52.21
N ALA A 19 19.10 12.36 -52.67
CA ALA A 19 20.36 12.51 -53.42
C ALA A 19 21.55 12.89 -52.52
N THR A 20 22.66 12.14 -52.36
CA THR A 20 23.44 11.18 -53.18
C THR A 20 24.33 10.41 -52.19
N GLY A 21 24.58 9.10 -52.24
CA GLY A 21 25.20 8.32 -53.32
C GLY A 21 26.68 7.99 -52.98
N ALA A 22 26.97 6.73 -52.64
CA ALA A 22 28.27 6.17 -52.25
C ALA A 22 29.34 6.12 -53.37
N VAL A 23 30.65 6.01 -53.05
CA VAL A 23 31.69 5.20 -53.74
C VAL A 23 33.04 5.20 -52.97
N ARG A 24 33.81 4.12 -53.17
CA ARG A 24 34.97 3.50 -52.48
C ARG A 24 36.36 4.16 -52.61
N LEU A 25 37.21 3.79 -51.63
CA LEU A 25 38.67 3.52 -51.59
C LEU A 25 39.53 3.55 -52.88
N GLY A 26 40.74 4.13 -52.77
CA GLY A 26 41.98 3.50 -53.27
C GLY A 26 43.02 4.36 -54.03
N ALA A 27 44.15 4.63 -53.36
CA ALA A 27 45.55 4.60 -53.85
C ALA A 27 46.19 5.72 -54.73
N ALA A 28 47.48 5.90 -54.40
CA ALA A 28 48.63 6.34 -55.21
C ALA A 28 49.08 7.82 -55.15
N ALA A 29 50.35 7.96 -54.75
CA ALA A 29 51.16 9.15 -54.62
C ALA A 29 51.81 9.58 -55.96
N ASN A 30 52.16 10.87 -56.10
CA ASN A 30 53.53 11.30 -56.46
C ASN A 30 53.70 12.83 -56.62
N ILE A 31 54.66 13.36 -55.85
CA ILE A 31 55.78 14.27 -56.21
C ILE A 31 55.54 15.80 -56.38
N ALA A 32 56.53 16.54 -55.83
CA ALA A 32 56.95 17.96 -55.95
C ALA A 32 56.37 18.92 -54.87
N THR A 33 57.10 19.73 -54.11
CA THR A 33 58.54 20.10 -53.97
C THR A 33 58.68 20.89 -52.62
N PRO A 34 59.89 21.09 -52.06
CA PRO A 34 60.07 21.50 -50.66
C PRO A 34 60.16 23.02 -50.48
N GLY A 35 59.34 23.57 -49.58
CA GLY A 35 59.48 24.91 -49.05
C GLY A 35 58.45 25.14 -47.96
N ILE A 36 58.85 25.69 -46.82
CA ILE A 36 58.02 25.97 -45.63
C ILE A 36 57.89 24.78 -44.67
N ARG A 37 59.01 24.38 -44.06
CA ARG A 37 59.04 23.77 -42.72
C ARG A 37 59.93 24.66 -41.86
N ILE A 38 59.33 25.62 -41.15
CA ILE A 38 59.70 26.20 -39.83
C ILE A 38 58.68 27.35 -39.60
N THR A 39 57.40 27.01 -39.51
CA THR A 39 56.34 27.89 -38.96
C THR A 39 55.04 27.14 -38.67
N ALA A 40 54.82 25.96 -39.28
CA ALA A 40 53.65 25.12 -38.99
C ALA A 40 53.70 24.38 -37.64
N GLN A 41 54.88 24.21 -37.04
CA GLN A 41 55.04 23.38 -35.83
C GLN A 41 54.72 24.10 -34.51
N ARG A 42 54.53 25.44 -34.52
CA ARG A 42 54.06 26.20 -33.34
C ARG A 42 52.55 26.49 -33.34
N CYS A 43 51.89 26.54 -34.51
CA CYS A 43 50.42 26.73 -34.56
C CYS A 43 49.63 25.44 -34.30
N LEU A 44 50.17 24.26 -34.65
CA LEU A 44 49.50 22.97 -34.41
C LEU A 44 49.42 22.56 -32.93
N GLY A 45 50.23 23.17 -32.06
CA GLY A 45 50.18 22.95 -30.59
C GLY A 45 49.09 23.76 -29.89
N MET A 46 48.70 24.92 -30.42
CA MET A 46 47.66 25.76 -29.81
C MET A 46 46.25 25.35 -30.23
N GLU A 47 46.05 24.93 -31.49
CA GLU A 47 44.73 24.45 -31.95
C GLU A 47 44.36 23.09 -31.34
N SER A 48 45.33 22.21 -31.10
CA SER A 48 45.10 20.92 -30.45
C SER A 48 44.78 21.06 -28.95
N VAL A 49 45.43 22.00 -28.26
CA VAL A 49 45.10 22.33 -26.84
C VAL A 49 43.76 23.05 -26.74
N ALA A 50 43.43 23.95 -27.67
CA ALA A 50 42.12 24.61 -27.72
C ALA A 50 40.99 23.63 -28.10
N ALA A 51 41.22 22.68 -29.01
CA ALA A 51 40.26 21.64 -29.37
C ALA A 51 40.08 20.60 -28.25
N MET A 52 41.14 20.25 -27.52
CA MET A 52 41.04 19.44 -26.29
C MET A 52 40.32 20.20 -25.17
N GLY A 53 40.57 21.51 -25.01
CA GLY A 53 39.88 22.38 -24.05
C GLY A 53 38.39 22.55 -24.38
N ALA A 54 38.04 22.73 -25.65
CA ALA A 54 36.66 22.80 -26.12
C ALA A 54 35.96 21.42 -26.00
N GLY A 55 36.65 20.33 -26.34
CA GLY A 55 36.16 18.97 -26.13
C GLY A 55 35.93 18.65 -24.65
N ALA A 56 36.84 19.05 -23.77
CA ALA A 56 36.70 18.91 -22.32
C ALA A 56 35.62 19.83 -21.73
N ALA A 57 35.39 21.02 -22.31
CA ALA A 57 34.32 21.93 -21.90
C ALA A 57 32.94 21.46 -22.40
N VAL A 58 32.86 20.88 -23.60
CA VAL A 58 31.62 20.26 -24.13
C VAL A 58 31.32 18.97 -23.38
N LEU A 59 32.31 18.10 -23.18
CA LEU A 59 32.17 16.89 -22.37
C LEU A 59 31.87 17.26 -20.91
N GLY A 60 32.53 18.28 -20.37
CA GLY A 60 32.28 18.85 -19.05
C GLY A 60 30.87 19.44 -18.95
N GLY A 61 30.39 20.13 -19.98
CA GLY A 61 29.04 20.69 -20.09
C GLY A 61 27.96 19.61 -20.21
N VAL A 62 28.21 18.56 -20.99
CA VAL A 62 27.32 17.38 -21.11
C VAL A 62 27.32 16.58 -19.81
N LEU A 63 28.47 16.37 -19.19
CA LEU A 63 28.59 15.71 -17.88
C LEU A 63 27.90 16.53 -16.79
N MET A 64 28.05 17.86 -16.78
CA MET A 64 27.37 18.79 -15.85
C MET A 64 25.85 18.82 -16.08
N ARG A 65 25.40 18.80 -17.34
CA ARG A 65 23.97 18.73 -17.71
C ARG A 65 23.35 17.38 -17.36
N ASN A 66 24.13 16.30 -17.42
CA ASN A 66 23.73 14.94 -17.07
C ASN A 66 24.12 14.55 -15.62
N ARG A 67 24.55 15.51 -14.79
CA ARG A 67 24.76 15.23 -13.35
C ARG A 67 23.40 14.97 -12.71
N PRO A 68 23.25 13.86 -11.96
CA PRO A 68 22.02 13.59 -11.26
C PRO A 68 21.77 14.71 -10.25
N ARG A 69 20.57 15.31 -10.31
CA ARG A 69 20.17 16.38 -9.42
C ARG A 69 19.45 15.79 -8.21
N PRO A 70 19.70 16.32 -7.00
CA PRO A 70 18.87 16.02 -5.85
C PRO A 70 17.40 16.33 -6.15
N VAL A 71 16.51 15.47 -5.67
CA VAL A 71 15.08 15.78 -5.58
C VAL A 71 14.93 17.00 -4.67
N THR A 72 14.30 18.06 -5.18
CA THR A 72 14.05 19.27 -4.41
C THR A 72 12.76 19.06 -3.62
N PRO A 73 12.79 19.05 -2.27
CA PRO A 73 11.58 18.88 -1.49
C PRO A 73 10.64 20.10 -1.62
N PRO A 74 9.32 19.91 -1.43
CA PRO A 74 8.34 21.00 -1.52
C PRO A 74 8.43 22.01 -0.36
N CYS A 75 9.08 21.64 0.75
CA CYS A 75 9.33 22.50 1.91
C CYS A 75 10.64 22.14 2.62
N ASP A 76 11.01 22.92 3.64
CA ASP A 76 12.16 22.61 4.48
C ASP A 76 11.94 21.28 5.23
N LEU A 77 12.85 20.32 5.03
CA LEU A 77 12.79 19.00 5.66
C LEU A 77 12.90 19.03 7.18
N SER A 78 13.35 20.14 7.77
CA SER A 78 13.40 20.38 9.21
C SER A 78 12.09 20.96 9.78
N MET A 79 11.14 21.35 8.94
CA MET A 79 9.84 21.88 9.34
C MET A 79 8.78 21.56 8.28
N GLN A 80 8.38 20.29 8.22
CA GLN A 80 7.53 19.78 7.15
C GLN A 80 6.03 19.97 7.39
N SER A 81 5.62 20.25 8.62
CA SER A 81 4.26 20.66 8.96
C SER A 81 4.26 21.84 9.92
N ARG A 82 3.14 22.56 9.98
CA ARG A 82 2.93 23.69 10.87
C ARG A 82 1.57 23.61 11.53
N GLU A 83 1.47 24.15 12.74
CA GLU A 83 0.20 24.25 13.46
C GLU A 83 -0.64 25.41 12.92
N VAL A 84 -1.96 25.24 12.93
CA VAL A 84 -2.94 26.24 12.53
C VAL A 84 -3.56 26.86 13.79
N PRO A 85 -3.43 28.18 14.01
CA PRO A 85 -3.99 28.85 15.18
C PRO A 85 -5.50 28.60 15.34
N GLY A 86 -5.94 28.43 16.59
CA GLY A 86 -7.36 28.26 16.93
C GLY A 86 -7.93 26.85 16.66
N THR A 87 -7.12 25.90 16.22
CA THR A 87 -7.56 24.51 15.96
C THR A 87 -7.28 23.52 17.10
N GLY A 88 -6.66 23.99 18.19
CA GLY A 88 -6.27 23.14 19.32
C GLY A 88 -5.19 22.11 18.95
N GLY A 89 -4.11 22.55 18.31
CA GLY A 89 -3.00 21.66 17.92
C GLY A 89 -3.13 21.03 16.52
N GLY A 90 -4.10 21.44 15.71
CA GLY A 90 -4.27 20.96 14.34
C GLY A 90 -3.13 21.43 13.43
N ARG A 91 -2.55 20.51 12.66
CA ARG A 91 -1.43 20.76 11.76
C ARG A 91 -1.80 20.51 10.31
N ILE A 92 -1.18 21.28 9.43
CA ILE A 92 -1.25 21.17 7.96
C ILE A 92 0.18 21.07 7.39
N PRO A 93 0.38 20.61 6.13
CA PRO A 93 1.71 20.58 5.55
C PRO A 93 2.29 22.00 5.42
N ALA A 94 3.60 22.13 5.62
CA ALA A 94 4.28 23.42 5.60
C ALA A 94 4.35 24.03 4.18
N TYR A 95 4.23 23.22 3.13
CA TYR A 95 4.15 23.70 1.76
C TYR A 95 2.78 24.31 1.41
N LEU A 96 1.74 24.14 2.25
CA LEU A 96 0.41 24.69 1.97
C LEU A 96 0.37 26.19 2.22
N GLU A 97 0.04 26.94 1.18
CA GLU A 97 -0.14 28.39 1.23
C GLU A 97 -1.43 28.75 2.00
N GLY A 98 -1.28 29.45 3.12
CA GLY A 98 -2.40 29.81 3.99
C GLY A 98 -3.04 28.60 4.70
N ASP A 99 -4.13 28.84 5.41
CA ASP A 99 -4.73 27.84 6.32
C ASP A 99 -5.98 27.17 5.72
N LYS A 100 -6.28 27.45 4.45
CA LYS A 100 -7.44 26.88 3.76
C LYS A 100 -7.13 25.47 3.28
N LEU A 101 -7.92 24.51 3.73
CA LEU A 101 -7.82 23.12 3.28
C LEU A 101 -8.19 22.98 1.80
N VAL A 102 -7.52 22.05 1.13
CA VAL A 102 -7.75 21.69 -0.26
C VAL A 102 -9.03 20.86 -0.37
N GLU A 103 -10.00 21.35 -1.14
CA GLU A 103 -11.26 20.64 -1.42
C GLU A 103 -11.32 20.04 -2.84
N SER A 104 -10.46 20.50 -3.75
CA SER A 104 -10.30 19.97 -5.12
C SER A 104 -8.93 20.39 -5.67
N CYS A 105 -8.38 19.62 -6.61
CA CYS A 105 -7.11 19.96 -7.29
C CYS A 105 -7.26 20.71 -8.61
N TYR A 106 -8.42 20.68 -9.27
CA TYR A 106 -8.60 21.31 -10.58
C TYR A 106 -9.98 21.96 -10.69
N ASP A 107 -10.01 23.14 -11.32
CA ASP A 107 -11.25 23.87 -11.57
C ASP A 107 -12.26 23.00 -12.33
N GLY A 108 -13.49 22.95 -11.81
CA GLY A 108 -14.58 22.15 -12.39
C GLY A 108 -14.51 20.65 -12.09
N MET A 109 -13.51 20.17 -11.35
CA MET A 109 -13.44 18.77 -10.91
C MET A 109 -14.05 18.63 -9.51
N GLN A 110 -15.33 18.24 -9.45
CA GLN A 110 -16.07 18.17 -8.18
C GLN A 110 -16.62 16.77 -7.87
N THR A 111 -16.63 15.87 -8.86
CA THR A 111 -17.12 14.49 -8.72
C THR A 111 -16.13 13.48 -9.30
N LEU A 112 -16.31 12.21 -8.94
CA LEU A 112 -15.50 11.11 -9.48
C LEU A 112 -15.69 10.93 -10.99
N HIS A 113 -16.86 11.32 -11.51
CA HIS A 113 -17.10 11.34 -12.94
C HIS A 113 -16.23 12.40 -13.65
N ASP A 114 -16.00 13.55 -13.02
CA ASP A 114 -15.13 14.60 -13.57
C ASP A 114 -13.66 14.17 -13.62
N VAL A 115 -13.20 13.37 -12.65
CA VAL A 115 -11.85 12.77 -12.65
C VAL A 115 -11.62 11.96 -13.93
N PHE A 116 -12.57 11.11 -14.30
CA PHE A 116 -12.48 10.31 -15.52
C PHE A 116 -12.50 11.17 -16.80
N LYS A 117 -13.39 12.18 -16.87
CA LYS A 117 -13.44 13.12 -18.02
C LYS A 117 -12.13 13.87 -18.18
N ARG A 118 -11.52 14.31 -17.07
CA ARG A 118 -10.20 14.93 -17.08
C ARG A 118 -9.15 13.97 -17.61
N GLY A 119 -9.13 12.71 -17.15
CA GLY A 119 -8.20 11.70 -17.65
C GLY A 119 -8.30 11.48 -19.16
N ALA A 120 -9.54 11.43 -19.69
CA ALA A 120 -9.79 11.33 -21.12
C ALA A 120 -9.20 12.53 -21.89
N MET A 121 -9.38 13.75 -21.37
CA MET A 121 -8.85 14.97 -21.96
C MET A 121 -7.31 15.01 -21.92
N VAL A 122 -6.71 14.74 -20.74
CA VAL A 122 -5.27 14.83 -20.50
C VAL A 122 -4.51 13.76 -21.31
N SER A 123 -5.07 12.57 -21.43
CA SER A 123 -4.50 11.48 -22.24
C SER A 123 -4.77 11.60 -23.74
N ASN A 124 -5.63 12.53 -24.16
CA ASN A 124 -6.18 12.60 -25.52
C ASN A 124 -6.80 11.25 -25.95
N ASN A 125 -7.68 10.72 -25.11
CA ASN A 125 -8.30 9.39 -25.23
C ASN A 125 -7.28 8.23 -25.34
N GLY A 126 -6.24 8.27 -24.49
CA GLY A 126 -5.22 7.23 -24.43
C GLY A 126 -5.73 5.92 -23.81
N PRO A 127 -4.86 4.89 -23.70
CA PRO A 127 -5.17 3.66 -22.97
C PRO A 127 -5.55 3.97 -21.51
N CYS A 128 -6.65 3.39 -21.03
CA CYS A 128 -7.16 3.60 -19.68
C CYS A 128 -7.07 2.33 -18.84
N LEU A 129 -7.77 1.27 -19.26
CA LEU A 129 -7.89 0.02 -18.51
C LEU A 129 -7.35 -1.13 -19.33
N GLY A 130 -6.44 -1.92 -18.76
CA GLY A 130 -5.82 -3.05 -19.43
C GLY A 130 -6.00 -4.36 -18.69
N TRP A 131 -6.19 -5.45 -19.42
CA TRP A 131 -6.23 -6.81 -18.86
C TRP A 131 -5.33 -7.74 -19.66
N ARG A 132 -4.98 -8.87 -19.06
CA ARG A 132 -4.10 -9.86 -19.67
C ARG A 132 -4.86 -11.17 -19.91
N PRO A 133 -5.20 -11.53 -21.16
CA PRO A 133 -6.01 -12.73 -21.45
C PRO A 133 -5.35 -14.06 -21.04
N GLY A 134 -4.02 -14.08 -20.84
CA GLY A 134 -3.32 -15.29 -20.41
C GLY A 134 -1.83 -15.07 -20.16
N PRO A 135 -1.13 -16.06 -19.57
CA PRO A 135 0.25 -15.95 -19.09
C PRO A 135 1.30 -15.68 -20.17
N ASN A 136 0.97 -15.88 -21.44
CA ASN A 136 1.86 -15.65 -22.59
C ASN A 136 1.28 -14.63 -23.58
N LYS A 137 0.25 -13.88 -23.17
CA LYS A 137 -0.40 -12.85 -23.99
C LYS A 137 0.02 -11.46 -23.51
N PRO A 138 0.10 -10.47 -24.43
CA PRO A 138 0.27 -9.08 -24.06
C PRO A 138 -0.98 -8.57 -23.33
N TYR A 139 -0.85 -7.41 -22.68
CA TYR A 139 -2.02 -6.67 -22.18
C TYR A 139 -2.82 -6.11 -23.36
N GLU A 140 -4.13 -6.25 -23.26
CA GLU A 140 -5.12 -5.60 -24.13
C GLU A 140 -5.69 -4.40 -23.39
N TRP A 141 -6.04 -3.33 -24.10
CA TRP A 141 -6.36 -2.03 -23.52
C TRP A 141 -7.70 -1.49 -24.03
N VAL A 142 -8.42 -0.84 -23.14
CA VAL A 142 -9.62 -0.03 -23.39
C VAL A 142 -9.25 1.43 -23.19
N THR A 143 -9.61 2.29 -24.13
CA THR A 143 -9.40 3.74 -24.05
C THR A 143 -10.37 4.41 -23.07
N TYR A 144 -10.06 5.64 -22.64
CA TYR A 144 -10.92 6.38 -21.71
C TYR A 144 -12.37 6.55 -22.23
N ASN A 145 -12.55 6.92 -23.50
CA ASN A 145 -13.88 7.12 -24.08
C ASN A 145 -14.64 5.80 -24.22
N GLU A 146 -13.96 4.71 -24.58
CA GLU A 146 -14.61 3.38 -24.60
C GLU A 146 -15.09 2.96 -23.21
N VAL A 147 -14.35 3.29 -22.14
CA VAL A 147 -14.80 3.07 -20.76
C VAL A 147 -16.02 3.93 -20.44
N LEU A 148 -16.00 5.22 -20.80
CA LEU A 148 -17.14 6.13 -20.59
C LEU A 148 -18.39 5.66 -21.33
N ASP A 149 -18.26 5.26 -22.59
CA ASP A 149 -19.36 4.76 -23.40
C ASP A 149 -19.91 3.45 -22.82
N ARG A 150 -19.03 2.50 -22.46
CA ARG A 150 -19.45 1.25 -21.79
C ARG A 150 -20.14 1.52 -20.47
N ALA A 151 -19.68 2.49 -19.67
CA ALA A 151 -20.28 2.86 -18.40
C ALA A 151 -21.67 3.51 -18.58
N ALA A 152 -21.81 4.41 -19.57
CA ALA A 152 -23.10 5.02 -19.90
C ALA A 152 -24.14 3.97 -20.32
N HIS A 153 -23.72 3.02 -21.16
CA HIS A 153 -24.57 1.90 -21.57
C HIS A 153 -24.87 0.95 -20.41
N PHE A 154 -23.88 0.56 -19.61
CA PHE A 154 -24.11 -0.31 -18.46
C PHE A 154 -25.07 0.33 -17.45
N GLY A 155 -24.90 1.62 -17.13
CA GLY A 155 -25.77 2.35 -16.22
C GLY A 155 -27.19 2.52 -16.75
N SER A 156 -27.36 2.79 -18.06
CA SER A 156 -28.67 2.77 -18.71
C SER A 156 -29.33 1.39 -18.61
N GLY A 157 -28.55 0.32 -18.77
CA GLY A 157 -29.00 -1.05 -18.57
C GLY A 157 -29.45 -1.33 -17.14
N LEU A 158 -28.73 -0.83 -16.13
CA LEU A 158 -29.15 -0.92 -14.72
C LEU A 158 -30.49 -0.22 -14.48
N ILE A 159 -30.72 0.95 -15.11
CA ILE A 159 -31.99 1.67 -15.02
C ILE A 159 -33.12 0.89 -15.67
N ALA A 160 -32.89 0.31 -16.85
CA ALA A 160 -33.85 -0.56 -17.52
C ALA A 160 -34.21 -1.81 -16.68
N LEU A 161 -33.29 -2.26 -15.82
CA LEU A 161 -33.51 -3.35 -14.85
C LEU A 161 -34.14 -2.89 -13.52
N GLY A 162 -34.50 -1.61 -13.40
CA GLY A 162 -35.23 -1.06 -12.26
C GLY A 162 -34.39 -0.37 -11.19
N CYS A 163 -33.07 -0.20 -11.40
CA CYS A 163 -32.28 0.69 -10.54
C CYS A 163 -32.72 2.15 -10.76
N LYS A 164 -32.83 2.92 -9.68
CA LYS A 164 -33.15 4.35 -9.76
C LYS A 164 -31.86 5.16 -9.90
N PRO A 165 -31.79 6.16 -10.80
CA PRO A 165 -30.61 6.99 -10.97
C PRO A 165 -30.49 8.04 -9.84
N ASN A 166 -30.32 7.57 -8.60
CA ASN A 166 -30.21 8.40 -7.40
C ASN A 166 -29.63 7.62 -6.21
N GLN A 167 -29.48 8.33 -5.09
CA GLN A 167 -28.87 7.88 -3.84
C GLN A 167 -29.61 6.75 -3.11
N THR A 168 -30.75 6.25 -3.64
CA THR A 168 -31.47 5.11 -3.06
C THR A 168 -31.08 3.76 -3.67
N SER A 169 -30.33 3.75 -4.78
CA SER A 169 -29.90 2.52 -5.44
C SER A 169 -28.44 2.20 -5.10
N PHE A 170 -28.26 1.10 -4.38
CA PHE A 170 -26.95 0.58 -4.02
C PHE A 170 -26.60 -0.60 -4.94
N VAL A 171 -25.44 -0.52 -5.59
CA VAL A 171 -24.92 -1.56 -6.48
C VAL A 171 -23.80 -2.31 -5.75
N GLY A 172 -24.06 -3.56 -5.40
CA GLY A 172 -23.05 -4.43 -4.82
C GLY A 172 -22.00 -4.82 -5.86
N ILE A 173 -20.72 -4.69 -5.54
CA ILE A 173 -19.64 -5.16 -6.41
C ILE A 173 -18.85 -6.23 -5.66
N PHE A 174 -19.15 -7.49 -5.95
CA PHE A 174 -18.48 -8.66 -5.38
C PHE A 174 -17.52 -9.27 -6.42
N SER A 175 -16.44 -8.55 -6.71
CA SER A 175 -15.56 -8.85 -7.83
C SER A 175 -14.09 -8.54 -7.49
N GLN A 176 -13.17 -9.31 -8.08
CA GLN A 176 -11.75 -8.94 -8.12
C GLN A 176 -11.54 -7.72 -9.03
N ASN A 177 -10.32 -7.17 -9.03
CA ASN A 177 -10.02 -6.02 -9.87
C ASN A 177 -10.03 -6.41 -11.34
N ARG A 178 -10.90 -5.75 -12.12
CA ARG A 178 -11.05 -5.98 -13.55
C ARG A 178 -11.69 -4.78 -14.24
N VAL A 179 -11.71 -4.80 -15.57
CA VAL A 179 -12.32 -3.74 -16.39
C VAL A 179 -13.78 -3.53 -16.04
N GLU A 180 -14.56 -4.61 -15.93
CA GLU A 180 -15.99 -4.55 -15.63
C GLU A 180 -16.30 -3.92 -14.27
N TYR A 181 -15.41 -4.09 -13.28
CA TYR A 181 -15.53 -3.44 -11.98
C TYR A 181 -15.53 -1.93 -12.15
N VAL A 182 -14.52 -1.39 -12.84
CA VAL A 182 -14.35 0.06 -13.02
C VAL A 182 -15.46 0.62 -13.90
N VAL A 183 -15.92 -0.13 -14.91
CA VAL A 183 -17.08 0.26 -15.74
C VAL A 183 -18.35 0.34 -14.89
N ALA A 184 -18.62 -0.65 -14.04
CA ALA A 184 -19.80 -0.65 -13.18
C ALA A 184 -19.77 0.50 -12.17
N ASP A 185 -18.62 0.75 -11.56
CA ASP A 185 -18.45 1.85 -10.64
C ASP A 185 -18.58 3.23 -11.33
N GLN A 186 -18.00 3.40 -12.52
CA GLN A 186 -18.16 4.63 -13.30
C GLN A 186 -19.61 4.81 -13.77
N ALA A 187 -20.31 3.73 -14.09
CA ALA A 187 -21.74 3.76 -14.39
C ALA A 187 -22.55 4.23 -13.18
N SER A 188 -22.25 3.72 -11.98
CA SER A 188 -22.89 4.19 -10.75
C SER A 188 -22.67 5.69 -10.54
N ASN A 189 -21.44 6.19 -10.74
CA ASN A 189 -21.15 7.63 -10.67
C ASN A 189 -21.92 8.45 -11.72
N MET A 190 -22.11 7.95 -12.95
CA MET A 190 -22.81 8.68 -14.02
C MET A 190 -24.32 8.84 -13.78
N PHE A 191 -24.89 8.01 -12.91
CA PHE A 191 -26.33 7.95 -12.65
C PHE A 191 -26.64 8.11 -11.16
N SER A 192 -25.75 8.74 -10.39
CA SER A 192 -25.94 9.05 -8.96
C SER A 192 -26.28 7.84 -8.08
N MET A 193 -25.87 6.63 -8.48
CA MET A 193 -26.02 5.40 -7.69
C MET A 193 -24.79 5.20 -6.80
N VAL A 194 -24.94 4.45 -5.71
CA VAL A 194 -23.87 4.24 -4.71
C VAL A 194 -23.28 2.84 -4.87
N THR A 195 -21.96 2.72 -4.94
CA THR A 195 -21.31 1.40 -4.97
C THR A 195 -21.09 0.84 -3.56
N VAL A 196 -21.28 -0.47 -3.40
CA VAL A 196 -20.98 -1.20 -2.16
C VAL A 196 -20.02 -2.33 -2.49
N PRO A 197 -18.70 -2.08 -2.46
CA PRO A 197 -17.73 -3.08 -2.82
C PRO A 197 -17.50 -4.09 -1.69
N MET A 198 -17.40 -5.36 -2.07
CA MET A 198 -17.30 -6.49 -1.14
C MET A 198 -16.07 -7.36 -1.47
N TYR A 199 -15.39 -7.84 -0.43
CA TYR A 199 -14.28 -8.78 -0.60
C TYR A 199 -14.76 -10.22 -0.45
N ALA A 200 -14.20 -11.14 -1.24
CA ALA A 200 -14.37 -12.59 -1.03
C ALA A 200 -13.87 -13.05 0.33
N THR A 201 -12.88 -12.33 0.83
CA THR A 201 -12.10 -12.61 2.03
C THR A 201 -12.73 -12.07 3.31
N LEU A 202 -13.85 -11.35 3.26
CA LEU A 202 -14.50 -10.87 4.50
C LEU A 202 -15.11 -12.01 5.34
N GLY A 203 -15.30 -13.18 4.75
CA GLY A 203 -15.96 -14.33 5.39
C GLY A 203 -17.48 -14.25 5.25
N ARG A 204 -18.14 -15.40 5.39
CA ARG A 204 -19.56 -15.56 5.06
C ARG A 204 -20.49 -14.69 5.92
N SER A 205 -20.22 -14.60 7.22
CA SER A 205 -21.02 -13.81 8.16
C SER A 205 -21.00 -12.31 7.83
N ALA A 206 -19.82 -11.77 7.56
CA ALA A 206 -19.64 -10.37 7.19
C ALA A 206 -20.30 -10.04 5.84
N LEU A 207 -20.16 -10.91 4.84
CA LEU A 207 -20.83 -10.72 3.54
C LEU A 207 -22.36 -10.67 3.69
N ARG A 208 -22.94 -11.62 4.44
CA ARG A 208 -24.38 -11.62 4.76
C ARG A 208 -24.79 -10.33 5.46
N PHE A 209 -24.03 -9.90 6.47
CA PHE A 209 -24.30 -8.65 7.19
C PHE A 209 -24.33 -7.44 6.25
N ILE A 210 -23.32 -7.32 5.37
CA ILE A 210 -23.21 -6.22 4.40
C ILE A 210 -24.44 -6.17 3.49
N ILE A 211 -24.79 -7.31 2.88
CA ILE A 211 -25.91 -7.40 1.95
C ILE A 211 -27.21 -6.97 2.63
N ASN A 212 -27.43 -7.42 3.86
CA ASN A 212 -28.62 -7.10 4.63
C ASN A 212 -28.61 -5.64 5.13
N GLN A 213 -27.49 -5.11 5.62
CA GLN A 213 -27.43 -3.73 6.11
C GLN A 213 -27.59 -2.71 4.97
N ALA A 214 -27.00 -2.99 3.80
CA ALA A 214 -27.10 -2.17 2.61
C ALA A 214 -28.34 -2.47 1.75
N GLN A 215 -29.15 -3.49 2.09
CA GLN A 215 -30.34 -3.91 1.34
C GLN A 215 -30.06 -4.08 -0.16
N LEU A 216 -28.96 -4.75 -0.50
CA LEU A 216 -28.51 -4.84 -1.89
C LEU A 216 -29.49 -5.64 -2.74
N GLU A 217 -29.98 -5.04 -3.82
CA GLU A 217 -30.86 -5.70 -4.79
C GLU A 217 -30.13 -6.23 -6.03
N THR A 218 -29.05 -5.55 -6.43
CA THR A 218 -28.24 -5.90 -7.61
C THR A 218 -26.79 -6.09 -7.20
N VAL A 219 -26.20 -7.23 -7.56
CA VAL A 219 -24.80 -7.55 -7.27
C VAL A 219 -24.06 -7.97 -8.53
N LEU A 220 -22.95 -7.30 -8.83
CA LEU A 220 -21.99 -7.71 -9.85
C LEU A 220 -21.02 -8.74 -9.26
N CYS A 221 -20.93 -9.91 -9.87
CA CYS A 221 -20.03 -11.01 -9.50
C CYS A 221 -19.13 -11.40 -10.68
N ASP A 222 -17.87 -11.70 -10.40
CA ASP A 222 -16.92 -12.19 -11.41
C ASP A 222 -16.83 -13.71 -11.50
N GLU A 223 -16.96 -14.43 -10.39
CA GLU A 223 -16.75 -15.87 -10.31
C GLU A 223 -18.03 -16.63 -9.92
N GLU A 224 -18.20 -17.83 -10.47
CA GLU A 224 -19.31 -18.74 -10.14
C GLU A 224 -19.34 -19.10 -8.65
N SER A 225 -18.17 -19.25 -8.02
CA SER A 225 -18.04 -19.55 -6.58
C SER A 225 -18.72 -18.48 -5.69
N LYS A 226 -18.67 -17.21 -6.11
CA LYS A 226 -19.27 -16.06 -5.42
C LYS A 226 -20.77 -16.02 -5.65
N VAL A 227 -21.21 -16.33 -6.86
CA VAL A 227 -22.64 -16.50 -7.19
C VAL A 227 -23.24 -17.61 -6.33
N MET A 228 -22.60 -18.78 -6.27
CA MET A 228 -23.06 -19.91 -5.45
C MET A 228 -23.12 -19.56 -3.97
N LEU A 229 -22.19 -18.75 -3.46
CA LEU A 229 -22.25 -18.26 -2.09
C LEU A 229 -23.47 -17.38 -1.84
N LEU A 230 -23.79 -16.45 -2.74
CA LEU A 230 -24.98 -15.61 -2.65
C LEU A 230 -26.26 -16.45 -2.71
N LEU A 231 -26.35 -17.38 -3.67
CA LEU A 231 -27.50 -18.28 -3.80
C LEU A 231 -27.68 -19.14 -2.54
N THR A 232 -26.58 -19.62 -1.93
CA THR A 232 -26.63 -20.35 -0.66
C THR A 232 -27.22 -19.51 0.47
N PHE A 233 -26.87 -18.22 0.57
CA PHE A 233 -27.50 -17.32 1.56
C PHE A 233 -29.00 -17.16 1.31
N ILE A 234 -29.40 -17.07 0.05
CA ILE A 234 -30.81 -16.91 -0.35
C ILE A 234 -31.60 -18.20 -0.06
N SER A 235 -31.09 -19.36 -0.47
CA SER A 235 -31.71 -20.68 -0.19
C SER A 235 -31.90 -20.96 1.31
N ASN A 236 -30.99 -20.45 2.14
CA ASN A 236 -31.07 -20.59 3.60
C ASN A 236 -31.91 -19.49 4.27
N ASN A 237 -32.63 -18.65 3.52
CA ASN A 237 -33.41 -17.51 4.02
C ASN A 237 -32.58 -16.52 4.86
N GLN A 238 -31.29 -16.38 4.56
CA GLN A 238 -30.37 -15.48 5.28
C GLN A 238 -30.26 -14.10 4.61
N VAL A 239 -30.60 -14.03 3.31
CA VAL A 239 -30.63 -12.83 2.48
C VAL A 239 -31.88 -12.91 1.61
N SER A 240 -32.67 -11.84 1.58
CA SER A 240 -33.89 -11.75 0.75
C SER A 240 -33.93 -10.52 -0.16
N SER A 241 -32.98 -9.59 -0.03
CA SER A 241 -32.97 -8.34 -0.80
C SER A 241 -32.48 -8.51 -2.23
N VAL A 242 -31.58 -9.47 -2.48
CA VAL A 242 -30.93 -9.68 -3.78
C VAL A 242 -31.93 -10.21 -4.79
N LYS A 243 -32.20 -9.41 -5.82
CA LYS A 243 -33.12 -9.74 -6.93
C LYS A 243 -32.38 -10.05 -8.23
N ARG A 244 -31.18 -9.49 -8.39
CA ARG A 244 -30.41 -9.53 -9.64
C ARG A 244 -28.94 -9.80 -9.36
N ILE A 245 -28.37 -10.77 -10.07
CA ILE A 245 -26.93 -11.04 -10.07
C ILE A 245 -26.42 -10.87 -11.51
N ILE A 246 -25.48 -9.95 -11.68
CA ILE A 246 -24.83 -9.68 -12.96
C ILE A 246 -23.48 -10.40 -12.95
N THR A 247 -23.18 -11.21 -13.96
CA THR A 247 -21.92 -11.97 -14.02
C THR A 247 -21.01 -11.50 -15.14
N THR A 248 -19.70 -11.46 -14.90
CA THR A 248 -18.72 -11.16 -15.96
C THR A 248 -18.28 -12.40 -16.73
N GLU A 249 -18.55 -13.58 -16.19
CA GLU A 249 -18.20 -14.88 -16.77
C GLU A 249 -19.47 -15.68 -17.11
N VAL A 250 -19.31 -16.68 -17.97
CA VAL A 250 -20.37 -17.62 -18.32
C VAL A 250 -20.58 -18.57 -17.14
N MET A 251 -21.82 -18.67 -16.68
CA MET A 251 -22.22 -19.54 -15.57
C MET A 251 -22.70 -20.89 -16.10
N ALA A 252 -22.53 -21.95 -15.32
CA ALA A 252 -23.14 -23.24 -15.63
C ALA A 252 -24.69 -23.17 -15.58
N ASP A 253 -25.36 -23.92 -16.46
CA ASP A 253 -26.83 -23.96 -16.55
C ASP A 253 -27.50 -24.31 -15.22
N GLU A 254 -26.85 -25.17 -14.42
CA GLU A 254 -27.33 -25.55 -13.09
C GLU A 254 -27.37 -24.39 -12.08
N VAL A 255 -26.41 -23.46 -12.17
CA VAL A 255 -26.34 -22.25 -11.34
C VAL A 255 -27.44 -21.28 -11.73
N ILE A 256 -27.66 -21.12 -13.04
CA ILE A 256 -28.75 -20.28 -13.59
C ILE A 256 -30.10 -20.82 -13.10
N LEU A 257 -30.34 -22.13 -13.24
CA LEU A 257 -31.58 -22.77 -12.80
C LEU A 257 -31.78 -22.70 -11.27
N MET A 258 -30.69 -22.71 -10.50
CA MET A 258 -30.75 -22.49 -9.05
C MET A 258 -31.18 -21.06 -8.71
N ALA A 259 -30.65 -20.06 -9.40
CA ALA A 259 -31.02 -18.66 -9.23
C ALA A 259 -32.50 -18.42 -9.56
N GLU A 260 -32.97 -18.95 -10.69
CA GLU A 260 -34.37 -18.84 -11.12
C GLU A 260 -35.35 -19.45 -10.10
N ARG A 261 -35.00 -20.60 -9.51
CA ARG A 261 -35.80 -21.25 -8.45
C ARG A 261 -35.98 -20.38 -7.21
N HIS A 262 -35.07 -19.44 -6.97
CA HIS A 262 -35.15 -18.49 -5.86
C HIS A 262 -35.60 -17.09 -6.30
N GLY A 263 -36.11 -16.94 -7.54
CA GLY A 263 -36.58 -15.66 -8.06
C GLY A 263 -35.46 -14.65 -8.32
N VAL A 264 -34.21 -15.10 -8.46
CA VAL A 264 -33.05 -14.24 -8.75
C VAL A 264 -32.81 -14.23 -10.26
N GLN A 265 -32.80 -13.04 -10.85
CA GLN A 265 -32.47 -12.86 -12.26
C GLN A 265 -30.95 -12.88 -12.46
N MET A 266 -30.47 -13.79 -13.30
CA MET A 266 -29.07 -13.86 -13.75
C MET A 266 -28.90 -13.15 -15.08
N LEU A 267 -27.90 -12.29 -15.20
CA LEU A 267 -27.62 -11.51 -16.42
C LEU A 267 -26.12 -11.45 -16.68
N ALA A 268 -25.67 -11.64 -17.92
CA ALA A 268 -24.28 -11.39 -18.26
C ALA A 268 -24.01 -9.88 -18.33
N PHE A 269 -22.82 -9.43 -17.92
CA PHE A 269 -22.42 -8.02 -17.95
C PHE A 269 -22.65 -7.38 -19.33
N ASN A 270 -22.24 -8.08 -20.39
CA ASN A 270 -22.40 -7.61 -21.77
C ASN A 270 -23.86 -7.63 -22.26
N GLU A 271 -24.76 -8.36 -21.62
CA GLU A 271 -26.21 -8.25 -21.88
C GLU A 271 -26.76 -6.96 -21.29
N VAL A 272 -26.34 -6.59 -20.07
CA VAL A 272 -26.74 -5.33 -19.44
C VAL A 272 -26.23 -4.12 -20.24
N VAL A 273 -24.99 -4.18 -20.74
CA VAL A 273 -24.45 -3.15 -21.65
C VAL A 273 -25.31 -3.04 -22.92
N ARG A 274 -25.64 -4.17 -23.56
CA ARG A 274 -26.48 -4.19 -24.77
C ARG A 274 -27.89 -3.68 -24.51
N LEU A 275 -28.47 -4.00 -23.35
CA LEU A 275 -29.78 -3.51 -22.93
C LEU A 275 -29.77 -1.98 -22.83
N GLY A 276 -28.77 -1.39 -22.20
CA GLY A 276 -28.66 0.07 -22.11
C GLY A 276 -28.27 0.77 -23.41
N GLN A 277 -27.64 0.07 -24.36
CA GLN A 277 -27.49 0.56 -25.74
C GLN A 277 -28.84 0.65 -26.45
N GLN A 278 -29.72 -0.32 -26.23
CA GLN A 278 -31.07 -0.35 -26.81
C GLN A 278 -32.04 0.59 -26.10
N GLN A 279 -31.81 0.87 -24.82
CA GLN A 279 -32.61 1.73 -23.97
C GLN A 279 -31.72 2.78 -23.27
N PRO A 280 -31.18 3.76 -24.02
CA PRO A 280 -30.31 4.77 -23.45
C PRO A 280 -31.09 5.68 -22.50
N HIS A 281 -30.46 6.06 -21.38
CA HIS A 281 -30.97 7.03 -20.44
C HIS A 281 -30.01 8.22 -20.31
N ASP A 282 -30.56 9.41 -20.12
CA ASP A 282 -29.76 10.60 -19.83
C ASP A 282 -29.03 10.43 -18.50
N GLN A 283 -27.77 10.85 -18.48
CA GLN A 283 -26.94 10.83 -17.27
C GLN A 283 -27.54 11.73 -16.20
N VAL A 284 -27.60 11.22 -14.97
CA VAL A 284 -28.02 11.99 -13.79
C VAL A 284 -26.79 12.10 -12.89
N LEU A 285 -25.99 13.13 -13.14
CA LEU A 285 -24.72 13.32 -12.46
C LEU A 285 -24.92 13.70 -10.98
N PRO A 286 -24.08 13.19 -10.07
CA PRO A 286 -24.19 13.45 -8.63
C PRO A 286 -23.71 14.86 -8.29
N SER A 287 -24.19 15.37 -7.16
CA SER A 287 -23.58 16.51 -6.49
C SER A 287 -22.34 16.09 -5.69
N PRO A 288 -21.46 17.02 -5.30
CA PRO A 288 -20.29 16.68 -4.48
C PRO A 288 -20.63 16.04 -3.13
N ASP A 289 -21.79 16.37 -2.54
CA ASP A 289 -22.19 15.89 -1.22
C ASP A 289 -22.97 14.56 -1.25
N ASP A 290 -23.24 14.05 -2.46
CA ASP A 290 -23.82 12.73 -2.66
C ASP A 290 -22.80 11.62 -2.33
N LEU A 291 -23.30 10.49 -1.83
CA LEU A 291 -22.53 9.28 -1.61
C LEU A 291 -22.05 8.73 -2.96
N ALA A 292 -20.75 8.45 -3.02
CA ALA A 292 -20.13 7.75 -4.12
C ALA A 292 -20.04 6.24 -3.81
N THR A 293 -19.65 5.91 -2.58
CA THR A 293 -19.37 4.51 -2.20
C THR A 293 -19.49 4.28 -0.69
N ILE A 294 -19.75 3.03 -0.31
CA ILE A 294 -19.80 2.58 1.08
C ILE A 294 -18.78 1.47 1.28
N TYR A 295 -17.66 1.79 1.92
CA TYR A 295 -16.60 0.82 2.22
C TYR A 295 -16.81 0.18 3.57
N TYR A 296 -16.91 -1.14 3.59
CA TYR A 296 -17.00 -1.87 4.85
C TYR A 296 -15.62 -2.12 5.46
N THR A 297 -15.43 -1.66 6.69
CA THR A 297 -14.21 -1.90 7.47
C THR A 297 -14.44 -3.05 8.44
N SER A 298 -13.47 -3.98 8.49
CA SER A 298 -13.46 -5.01 9.53
C SER A 298 -12.77 -4.44 10.77
N GLY A 299 -13.53 -4.20 11.83
CA GLY A 299 -12.97 -3.89 13.14
C GLY A 299 -12.32 -5.13 13.77
N THR A 300 -11.54 -4.94 14.83
CA THR A 300 -10.97 -6.04 15.63
C THR A 300 -12.04 -6.77 16.48
N THR A 301 -13.23 -6.18 16.62
CA THR A 301 -14.35 -6.68 17.43
C THR A 301 -15.68 -6.40 16.72
N GLY A 302 -16.43 -7.44 16.33
CA GLY A 302 -17.82 -7.32 15.86
C GLY A 302 -18.05 -7.32 14.33
N ASP A 303 -19.28 -7.01 13.95
CA ASP A 303 -19.73 -6.90 12.55
C ASP A 303 -19.02 -5.75 11.80
N PRO A 304 -18.83 -5.86 10.47
CA PRO A 304 -18.15 -4.82 9.71
C PRO A 304 -18.97 -3.53 9.64
N LYS A 305 -18.32 -2.37 9.59
CA LYS A 305 -18.98 -1.06 9.59
C LYS A 305 -18.91 -0.42 8.21
N GLY A 306 -20.04 -0.01 7.63
CA GLY A 306 -20.09 0.61 6.30
C GLY A 306 -19.76 2.10 6.34
N ALA A 307 -18.51 2.49 6.10
CA ALA A 307 -18.09 3.90 6.03
C ALA A 307 -18.63 4.58 4.77
N MET A 308 -19.46 5.61 4.96
CA MET A 308 -20.12 6.34 3.86
C MET A 308 -19.22 7.47 3.33
N LEU A 309 -18.71 7.32 2.10
CA LEU A 309 -17.86 8.31 1.44
C LEU A 309 -18.61 9.03 0.32
N THR A 310 -18.59 10.37 0.39
CA THR A 310 -19.12 11.25 -0.65
C THR A 310 -18.14 11.45 -1.79
N HIS A 311 -18.62 12.03 -2.89
CA HIS A 311 -17.76 12.52 -3.97
C HIS A 311 -16.76 13.56 -3.46
N ARG A 312 -17.21 14.54 -2.68
CA ARG A 312 -16.37 15.59 -2.08
C ARG A 312 -15.26 15.00 -1.23
N ASN A 313 -15.54 13.95 -0.45
CA ASN A 313 -14.53 13.34 0.40
C ASN A 313 -13.32 12.83 -0.40
N GLN A 314 -13.58 12.08 -1.46
CA GLN A 314 -12.52 11.52 -2.31
C GLN A 314 -11.86 12.58 -3.20
N ILE A 315 -12.61 13.59 -3.67
CA ILE A 315 -12.05 14.70 -4.47
C ILE A 315 -11.12 15.59 -3.62
N ALA A 316 -11.46 15.82 -2.36
CA ALA A 316 -10.60 16.56 -1.44
C ALA A 316 -9.31 15.78 -1.13
N GLU A 317 -9.40 14.48 -0.84
CA GLU A 317 -8.23 13.62 -0.63
C GLU A 317 -7.30 13.64 -1.85
N LEU A 318 -7.87 13.47 -3.05
CA LEU A 318 -7.16 13.58 -4.32
C LEU A 318 -6.51 14.96 -4.49
N GLY A 319 -7.22 16.02 -4.09
CA GLY A 319 -6.71 17.38 -4.04
C GLY A 319 -5.46 17.52 -3.17
N GLY A 320 -5.54 17.00 -1.95
CA GLY A 320 -4.44 16.96 -1.00
C GLY A 320 -3.24 16.18 -1.53
N ALA A 321 -3.47 15.02 -2.15
CA ALA A 321 -2.44 14.19 -2.77
C ALA A 321 -1.77 14.90 -3.96
N VAL A 322 -2.52 15.52 -4.87
CA VAL A 322 -1.95 16.25 -6.02
C VAL A 322 -1.06 17.39 -5.53
N GLY A 323 -1.55 18.18 -4.57
CA GLY A 323 -0.76 19.24 -3.94
C GLY A 323 0.53 18.75 -3.29
N HIS A 324 0.52 17.51 -2.76
CA HIS A 324 1.68 16.89 -2.12
C HIS A 324 2.82 16.54 -3.08
N PHE A 325 2.52 16.25 -4.35
CA PHE A 325 3.51 15.76 -5.31
C PHE A 325 3.82 16.74 -6.46
N GLN A 326 2.86 17.57 -6.88
CA GLN A 326 2.87 18.27 -8.18
C GLN A 326 4.13 19.10 -8.46
N ASP A 327 4.73 19.72 -7.45
CA ASP A 327 5.89 20.61 -7.62
C ASP A 327 7.20 19.85 -7.80
N THR A 328 7.23 18.58 -7.41
CA THR A 328 8.45 17.77 -7.40
C THR A 328 8.37 16.56 -8.32
N ILE A 329 7.23 15.86 -8.34
CA ILE A 329 7.02 14.62 -9.08
C ILE A 329 5.84 14.80 -10.03
N LYS A 330 6.14 14.73 -11.31
CA LYS A 330 5.13 14.81 -12.37
C LYS A 330 4.62 13.42 -12.70
N PHE A 331 3.30 13.29 -12.65
CA PHE A 331 2.57 12.18 -13.25
C PHE A 331 2.18 12.58 -14.66
N CYS A 332 2.14 11.60 -15.58
CA CYS A 332 1.79 11.85 -16.96
C CYS A 332 1.04 10.67 -17.58
N PRO A 333 0.45 10.86 -18.77
CA PRO A 333 -0.25 9.79 -19.48
C PRO A 333 0.61 8.56 -19.81
N ASP A 334 1.94 8.69 -19.80
CA ASP A 334 2.86 7.55 -20.03
C ASP A 334 3.03 6.65 -18.79
N ASP A 335 2.48 7.05 -17.64
CA ASP A 335 2.53 6.23 -16.44
C ASP A 335 1.60 5.01 -16.57
N VAL A 336 2.11 3.87 -16.09
CA VAL A 336 1.39 2.60 -16.08
C VAL A 336 1.39 2.03 -14.67
N TYR A 337 0.22 1.68 -14.17
CA TYR A 337 0.02 1.16 -12.82
C TYR A 337 -0.47 -0.29 -12.85
N ILE A 338 0.05 -1.09 -11.92
CA ILE A 338 -0.43 -2.46 -11.69
C ILE A 338 -1.49 -2.46 -10.60
N SER A 339 -2.72 -2.83 -10.95
CA SER A 339 -3.83 -3.02 -10.02
C SER A 339 -3.89 -4.46 -9.53
N TYR A 340 -3.49 -4.66 -8.28
CA TYR A 340 -3.51 -5.97 -7.61
C TYR A 340 -3.96 -5.91 -6.14
N LEU A 341 -3.92 -4.73 -5.51
CA LEU A 341 -4.55 -4.53 -4.21
C LEU A 341 -6.06 -4.44 -4.41
N PRO A 342 -6.90 -5.04 -3.55
CA PRO A 342 -8.34 -5.09 -3.82
C PRO A 342 -8.98 -3.68 -3.96
N LEU A 343 -9.77 -3.46 -5.00
CA LEU A 343 -10.56 -2.23 -5.22
C LEU A 343 -11.64 -2.00 -4.15
N ALA A 344 -12.02 -3.07 -3.45
CA ALA A 344 -12.84 -2.99 -2.25
C ALA A 344 -12.11 -2.32 -1.06
N HIS A 345 -10.83 -2.01 -1.19
CA HIS A 345 -10.06 -1.21 -0.25
C HIS A 345 -9.83 0.21 -0.78
N VAL A 346 -10.10 1.22 0.05
CA VAL A 346 -10.07 2.64 -0.33
C VAL A 346 -8.72 3.08 -0.93
N ILE A 347 -7.59 2.51 -0.48
CA ILE A 347 -6.26 2.89 -1.01
C ILE A 347 -6.11 2.60 -2.50
N GLU A 348 -6.56 1.42 -2.95
CA GLU A 348 -6.47 1.07 -4.37
C GLU A 348 -7.31 2.05 -5.18
N ARG A 349 -8.53 2.32 -4.70
CA ARG A 349 -9.45 3.25 -5.34
C ARG A 349 -8.87 4.65 -5.50
N ILE A 350 -8.35 5.24 -4.44
CA ILE A 350 -7.70 6.56 -4.48
C ILE A 350 -6.52 6.57 -5.44
N MET A 351 -5.68 5.53 -5.42
CA MET A 351 -4.55 5.42 -6.34
C MET A 351 -4.99 5.40 -7.80
N GLN A 352 -6.08 4.70 -8.13
CA GLN A 352 -6.64 4.74 -9.49
C GLN A 352 -7.17 6.12 -9.84
N LEU A 353 -7.94 6.76 -8.96
CA LEU A 353 -8.45 8.13 -9.18
C LEU A 353 -7.31 9.13 -9.40
N TYR A 354 -6.23 9.02 -8.64
CA TYR A 354 -5.03 9.84 -8.80
C TYR A 354 -4.40 9.66 -10.18
N LEU A 355 -4.34 8.43 -10.69
CA LEU A 355 -3.80 8.14 -12.02
C LEU A 355 -4.73 8.56 -13.16
N PHE A 356 -6.03 8.35 -13.01
CA PHE A 356 -7.03 8.84 -13.96
C PHE A 356 -6.96 10.35 -14.10
N THR A 357 -6.77 11.08 -13.00
CA THR A 357 -6.60 12.54 -13.00
C THR A 357 -5.46 13.03 -13.91
N HIS A 358 -4.44 12.19 -14.12
CA HIS A 358 -3.26 12.48 -14.94
C HIS A 358 -3.27 11.74 -16.30
N GLY A 359 -4.37 11.08 -16.65
CA GLY A 359 -4.52 10.37 -17.94
C GLY A 359 -3.66 9.11 -18.08
N ALA A 360 -3.19 8.55 -16.97
CA ALA A 360 -2.35 7.35 -16.95
C ALA A 360 -3.15 6.06 -17.21
N SER A 361 -2.47 4.93 -17.40
CA SER A 361 -3.09 3.63 -17.69
C SER A 361 -2.97 2.64 -16.53
N ILE A 362 -4.00 1.82 -16.34
CA ILE A 362 -4.08 0.82 -15.27
C ILE A 362 -4.19 -0.58 -15.86
N GLY A 363 -3.21 -1.45 -15.58
CA GLY A 363 -3.26 -2.86 -15.93
C GLY A 363 -3.68 -3.71 -14.73
N PHE A 364 -4.67 -4.59 -14.92
CA PHE A 364 -5.12 -5.55 -13.91
C PHE A 364 -4.31 -6.84 -13.95
N PHE A 365 -3.89 -7.32 -12.78
CA PHE A 365 -3.32 -8.67 -12.66
C PHE A 365 -4.39 -9.75 -12.96
N ARG A 366 -3.98 -10.98 -13.26
CA ARG A 366 -4.90 -12.08 -13.64
C ARG A 366 -5.72 -12.68 -12.49
N GLY A 367 -5.54 -12.20 -11.25
CA GLY A 367 -6.32 -12.63 -10.09
C GLY A 367 -5.57 -13.54 -9.10
N ASP A 368 -4.58 -14.32 -9.56
CA ASP A 368 -3.76 -15.16 -8.67
C ASP A 368 -2.46 -14.44 -8.26
N VAL A 369 -2.26 -14.28 -6.95
CA VAL A 369 -1.06 -13.66 -6.35
C VAL A 369 0.21 -14.47 -6.68
N LYS A 370 0.11 -15.78 -6.91
CA LYS A 370 1.24 -16.63 -7.36
C LYS A 370 1.78 -16.17 -8.71
N ASP A 371 0.90 -15.66 -9.56
CA ASP A 371 1.17 -15.22 -10.91
C ASP A 371 1.51 -13.73 -11.02
N LEU A 372 1.35 -12.97 -9.93
CA LEU A 372 1.52 -11.52 -9.88
C LEU A 372 2.86 -11.06 -10.46
N MET A 373 3.96 -11.76 -10.18
CA MET A 373 5.29 -11.36 -10.69
C MET A 373 5.37 -11.49 -12.21
N SER A 374 4.74 -12.51 -12.81
CA SER A 374 4.66 -12.65 -14.27
C SER A 374 3.86 -11.50 -14.88
N ASP A 375 2.76 -11.10 -14.23
CA ASP A 375 1.91 -10.02 -14.72
C ASP A 375 2.58 -8.66 -14.61
N ILE A 376 3.32 -8.40 -13.51
CA ILE A 376 4.14 -7.20 -13.35
C ILE A 376 5.23 -7.15 -14.41
N GLN A 377 5.90 -8.27 -14.69
CA GLN A 377 6.94 -8.34 -15.72
C GLN A 377 6.39 -8.07 -17.12
N ALA A 378 5.19 -8.57 -17.43
CA ALA A 378 4.54 -8.34 -18.70
C ALA A 378 4.02 -6.89 -18.85
N LEU A 379 3.49 -6.31 -17.78
CA LEU A 379 2.96 -4.93 -17.80
C LEU A 379 4.07 -3.87 -17.79
N GLN A 380 5.17 -4.17 -17.11
CA GLN A 380 6.28 -3.24 -16.85
C GLN A 380 5.79 -1.91 -16.24
N PRO A 381 5.15 -1.91 -15.06
CA PRO A 381 4.58 -0.68 -14.50
C PRO A 381 5.64 0.39 -14.19
N THR A 382 5.24 1.66 -14.22
CA THR A 382 6.04 2.80 -13.77
C THR A 382 5.75 3.18 -12.31
N CYS A 383 4.55 2.87 -11.81
CA CYS A 383 4.14 3.13 -10.45
C CYS A 383 3.34 1.96 -9.88
N MET A 384 3.38 1.79 -8.55
CA MET A 384 2.58 0.78 -7.86
C MET A 384 2.31 1.19 -6.41
N ALA A 385 1.13 0.85 -5.90
CA ALA A 385 0.89 0.82 -4.47
C ALA A 385 1.18 -0.59 -3.96
N THR A 386 1.67 -0.68 -2.73
CA THR A 386 2.08 -1.95 -2.14
C THR A 386 1.96 -1.93 -0.62
N VAL A 387 2.17 -3.09 -0.03
CA VAL A 387 2.13 -3.30 1.41
C VAL A 387 3.51 -3.78 1.88
N PRO A 388 3.89 -3.52 3.15
CA PRO A 388 5.22 -3.86 3.66
C PRO A 388 5.63 -5.31 3.41
N ARG A 389 4.68 -6.26 3.55
CA ARG A 389 4.92 -7.70 3.34
C ARG A 389 5.47 -8.02 1.94
N VAL A 390 4.99 -7.32 0.91
CA VAL A 390 5.46 -7.54 -0.46
C VAL A 390 6.91 -7.07 -0.62
N LEU A 391 7.25 -5.91 -0.06
CA LEU A 391 8.63 -5.39 -0.09
C LEU A 391 9.60 -6.26 0.72
N ILE A 392 9.18 -6.78 1.87
CA ILE A 392 9.97 -7.73 2.67
C ILE A 392 10.24 -9.00 1.86
N ARG A 393 9.20 -9.58 1.24
CA ARG A 393 9.35 -10.77 0.39
C ARG A 393 10.31 -10.55 -0.78
N ILE A 394 10.26 -9.38 -1.43
CA ILE A 394 11.20 -9.02 -2.49
C ILE A 394 12.62 -8.92 -1.95
N HIS A 395 12.81 -8.24 -0.82
CA HIS A 395 14.12 -8.13 -0.16
C HIS A 395 14.69 -9.52 0.15
N ASP A 396 13.91 -10.40 0.77
CA ASP A 396 14.37 -11.72 1.20
C ASP A 396 14.69 -12.61 0.00
N ALA A 397 13.87 -12.56 -1.06
CA ALA A 397 14.16 -13.25 -2.32
C ALA A 397 15.48 -12.79 -2.96
N VAL A 398 15.79 -11.48 -2.89
CA VAL A 398 17.08 -10.95 -3.38
C VAL A 398 18.24 -11.42 -2.50
N MET A 399 18.09 -11.38 -1.18
CA MET A 399 19.12 -11.82 -0.24
C MET A 399 19.41 -13.32 -0.35
N ALA A 400 18.37 -14.14 -0.51
CA ALA A 400 18.50 -15.58 -0.73
C ALA A 400 19.32 -15.91 -1.99
N LYS A 401 19.11 -15.18 -3.10
CA LYS A 401 19.86 -15.39 -4.35
C LYS A 401 21.37 -15.10 -4.23
N VAL A 402 21.79 -14.30 -3.25
CA VAL A 402 23.20 -13.98 -3.03
C VAL A 402 23.83 -14.71 -1.83
N GLN A 403 23.02 -15.42 -1.04
CA GLN A 403 23.46 -15.98 0.24
C GLN A 403 24.61 -17.00 0.10
N HIS A 404 24.61 -17.78 -0.98
CA HIS A 404 25.60 -18.83 -1.24
C HIS A 404 26.91 -18.34 -1.86
N SER A 405 27.07 -17.03 -2.10
CA SER A 405 28.28 -16.47 -2.70
C SER A 405 28.75 -15.22 -1.97
N SER A 406 29.86 -15.37 -1.23
CA SER A 406 30.50 -14.26 -0.51
C SER A 406 30.86 -13.10 -1.44
N LEU A 407 31.24 -13.39 -2.68
CA LEU A 407 31.52 -12.36 -3.69
C LEU A 407 30.25 -11.60 -4.09
N LYS A 408 29.16 -12.30 -4.47
CA LYS A 408 27.89 -11.65 -4.82
C LYS A 408 27.32 -10.84 -3.65
N LYS A 409 27.45 -11.35 -2.43
CA LYS A 409 27.04 -10.64 -1.20
C LYS A 409 27.84 -9.35 -0.98
N ARG A 410 29.17 -9.39 -1.17
CA ARG A 410 30.04 -8.20 -1.09
C ARG A 410 29.72 -7.17 -2.17
N LEU A 411 29.49 -7.63 -3.41
CA LEU A 411 29.12 -6.74 -4.53
C LEU A 411 27.76 -6.09 -4.30
N LEU A 412 26.74 -6.84 -3.86
CA LEU A 412 25.43 -6.29 -3.54
C LEU A 412 25.52 -5.26 -2.41
N ARG A 413 26.27 -5.56 -1.35
CA ARG A 413 26.49 -4.61 -0.26
C ARG A 413 27.17 -3.33 -0.74
N ALA A 414 28.21 -3.44 -1.57
CA ALA A 414 28.91 -2.28 -2.12
C ALA A 414 28.00 -1.43 -3.02
N ALA A 415 27.18 -2.07 -3.85
CA ALA A 415 26.17 -1.40 -4.68
C ALA A 415 25.16 -0.63 -3.83
N LEU A 416 24.56 -1.28 -2.83
CA LEU A 416 23.57 -0.67 -1.94
C LEU A 416 24.18 0.50 -1.15
N GLN A 417 25.35 0.33 -0.53
CA GLN A 417 26.04 1.41 0.19
C GLN A 417 26.39 2.59 -0.73
N SER A 418 26.76 2.32 -1.98
CA SER A 418 27.05 3.38 -2.96
C SER A 418 25.79 4.15 -3.36
N LYS A 419 24.62 3.51 -3.42
CA LYS A 419 23.35 4.17 -3.72
C LYS A 419 22.77 4.86 -2.49
N GLU A 420 22.97 4.31 -1.30
CA GLU A 420 22.58 4.94 -0.03
C GLU A 420 23.30 6.28 0.19
N LYS A 421 24.60 6.36 -0.13
CA LYS A 421 25.35 7.63 -0.13
C LYS A 421 24.80 8.68 -1.12
N GLN A 422 24.16 8.24 -2.20
CA GLN A 422 23.47 9.13 -3.14
C GLN A 422 22.10 9.53 -2.59
N LEU A 423 21.38 8.60 -2.00
CA LEU A 423 20.08 8.82 -1.37
C LEU A 423 20.15 9.90 -0.27
N VAL A 424 21.19 9.86 0.57
CA VAL A 424 21.45 10.90 1.59
C VAL A 424 21.64 12.30 0.97
N LYS A 425 22.11 12.37 -0.28
CA LYS A 425 22.25 13.62 -1.04
C LYS A 425 20.99 13.98 -1.83
N GLY A 426 19.87 13.27 -1.60
CA GLY A 426 18.62 13.42 -2.35
C GLY A 426 18.69 12.88 -3.78
N ILE A 427 19.74 12.15 -4.16
CA ILE A 427 19.92 11.63 -5.52
C ILE A 427 19.36 10.23 -5.61
N LEU A 428 18.32 10.08 -6.43
CA LEU A 428 17.67 8.80 -6.72
C LEU A 428 17.73 8.52 -8.23
N ARG A 429 18.25 7.34 -8.59
CA ARG A 429 18.45 6.96 -10.00
C ARG A 429 18.57 5.44 -10.15
N SER A 430 18.29 4.95 -11.35
CA SER A 430 18.31 3.52 -11.73
C SER A 430 19.27 3.21 -12.88
N ASP A 431 20.18 4.11 -13.23
CA ASP A 431 21.09 4.02 -14.38
C ASP A 431 22.59 4.06 -14.00
N THR A 432 22.93 3.77 -12.74
CA THR A 432 24.33 3.68 -12.29
C THR A 432 25.04 2.45 -12.85
N ILE A 433 26.36 2.38 -12.71
CA ILE A 433 27.13 1.17 -13.05
C ILE A 433 26.63 -0.06 -12.27
N TRP A 434 26.19 0.13 -11.02
CA TRP A 434 25.63 -0.94 -10.20
C TRP A 434 24.28 -1.42 -10.74
N ASP A 435 23.49 -0.51 -11.29
CA ASP A 435 22.22 -0.87 -11.92
C ASP A 435 22.48 -1.74 -13.15
N LYS A 436 23.37 -1.31 -14.04
CA LYS A 436 23.70 -2.05 -15.27
C LYS A 436 24.29 -3.44 -15.01
N LEU A 437 25.15 -3.57 -14.00
CA LEU A 437 25.89 -4.81 -13.75
C LEU A 437 25.16 -5.78 -12.81
N LEU A 438 24.38 -5.26 -11.85
CA LEU A 438 23.83 -6.07 -10.76
C LEU A 438 22.33 -5.85 -10.54
N LEU A 439 21.90 -4.60 -10.31
CA LEU A 439 20.52 -4.32 -9.83
C LEU A 439 19.47 -4.43 -10.94
N LYS A 440 19.85 -4.40 -12.22
CA LYS A 440 18.90 -4.57 -13.34
C LYS A 440 18.10 -5.86 -13.18
N LYS A 441 18.72 -6.97 -12.77
CA LYS A 441 18.04 -8.25 -12.49
C LYS A 441 17.04 -8.19 -11.33
N VAL A 442 17.24 -7.26 -10.40
CA VAL A 442 16.30 -7.00 -9.30
C VAL A 442 15.16 -6.13 -9.82
N GLN A 443 15.47 -5.06 -10.54
CA GLN A 443 14.52 -4.16 -11.17
C GLN A 443 13.59 -4.88 -12.16
N ASP A 444 14.13 -5.83 -12.92
CA ASP A 444 13.39 -6.64 -13.89
C ASP A 444 12.37 -7.57 -13.24
N GLN A 445 12.46 -7.84 -11.93
CA GLN A 445 11.39 -8.55 -11.22
C GLN A 445 10.12 -7.70 -11.12
N LEU A 446 10.26 -6.37 -11.16
CA LEU A 446 9.15 -5.41 -11.24
C LEU A 446 8.98 -4.83 -12.65
N GLY A 447 9.47 -5.52 -13.68
CA GLY A 447 9.38 -5.09 -15.08
C GLY A 447 10.33 -3.95 -15.47
N GLY A 448 11.17 -3.48 -14.56
CA GLY A 448 12.32 -2.62 -14.85
C GLY A 448 12.02 -1.15 -15.12
N ARG A 449 10.76 -0.71 -15.03
CA ARG A 449 10.34 0.69 -15.25
C ARG A 449 9.81 1.40 -14.00
N VAL A 450 9.68 0.70 -12.87
CA VAL A 450 9.12 1.29 -11.65
C VAL A 450 10.00 2.44 -11.17
N ARG A 451 9.39 3.62 -11.07
CA ARG A 451 9.98 4.86 -10.57
C ARG A 451 9.33 5.35 -9.27
N LEU A 452 8.08 4.95 -9.00
CA LEU A 452 7.32 5.37 -7.82
C LEU A 452 6.68 4.16 -7.13
N MET A 453 6.78 4.12 -5.80
CA MET A 453 6.14 3.11 -4.96
C MET A 453 5.46 3.80 -3.78
N PHE A 454 4.23 3.40 -3.51
CA PHE A 454 3.43 3.89 -2.39
C PHE A 454 3.20 2.75 -1.41
N VAL A 455 3.64 2.92 -0.17
CA VAL A 455 3.58 1.89 0.88
C VAL A 455 2.65 2.37 1.97
N ALA A 456 1.61 1.59 2.26
CA ALA A 456 0.64 1.92 3.28
C ALA A 456 0.02 0.66 3.91
N GLY A 457 -0.86 0.86 4.87
CA GLY A 457 -1.70 -0.19 5.47
C GLY A 457 -1.06 -0.91 6.66
N ALA A 458 0.28 -0.89 6.79
CA ALA A 458 1.00 -1.41 7.94
C ALA A 458 2.38 -0.73 8.10
N PRO A 459 3.00 -0.77 9.29
CA PRO A 459 4.34 -0.26 9.50
C PRO A 459 5.41 -1.01 8.70
N ILE A 460 6.50 -0.32 8.36
CA ILE A 460 7.64 -0.90 7.65
C ILE A 460 8.97 -0.45 8.26
N SER A 461 9.96 -1.36 8.29
CA SER A 461 11.28 -1.00 8.82
C SER A 461 12.05 -0.10 7.84
N GLY A 462 12.80 0.87 8.39
CA GLY A 462 13.63 1.77 7.59
C GLY A 462 14.70 1.06 6.75
N LYS A 463 15.14 -0.13 7.18
CA LYS A 463 16.07 -0.97 6.40
C LYS A 463 15.43 -1.44 5.09
N ILE A 464 14.17 -1.89 5.13
CA ILE A 464 13.46 -2.33 3.92
C ILE A 464 13.16 -1.15 3.01
N LEU A 465 12.76 0.01 3.56
CA LEU A 465 12.58 1.23 2.76
C LEU A 465 13.87 1.66 2.05
N THR A 466 14.98 1.74 2.79
CA THR A 466 16.29 2.13 2.25
C THR A 466 16.77 1.15 1.19
N PHE A 467 16.64 -0.16 1.46
CA PHE A 467 16.93 -1.19 0.48
C PHE A 467 16.11 -1.01 -0.79
N THR A 468 14.79 -0.83 -0.68
CA THR A 468 13.88 -0.71 -1.83
C THR A 468 14.23 0.52 -2.68
N ARG A 469 14.39 1.70 -2.03
CA ARG A 469 14.84 2.95 -2.69
C ARG A 469 16.15 2.73 -3.47
N CYS A 470 17.13 2.08 -2.84
CA CYS A 470 18.43 1.84 -3.46
C CYS A 470 18.37 0.78 -4.57
N ALA A 471 17.76 -0.38 -4.33
CA ALA A 471 17.73 -1.51 -5.26
C ALA A 471 16.99 -1.16 -6.56
N PHE A 472 15.85 -0.47 -6.44
CA PHE A 472 15.04 -0.09 -7.59
C PHE A 472 15.40 1.28 -8.16
N GLY A 473 16.06 2.15 -7.39
CA GLY A 473 16.26 3.53 -7.81
C GLY A 473 14.93 4.29 -7.93
N ALA A 474 13.93 3.90 -7.14
CA ALA A 474 12.56 4.39 -7.17
C ALA A 474 12.23 5.17 -5.89
N SER A 475 11.36 6.17 -6.01
CA SER A 475 10.86 6.93 -4.85
C SER A 475 9.86 6.06 -4.12
N VAL A 476 10.10 5.84 -2.82
CA VAL A 476 9.23 5.04 -1.96
C VAL A 476 8.67 5.94 -0.89
N PHE A 477 7.35 6.11 -0.92
CA PHE A 477 6.61 6.93 0.02
C PHE A 477 5.85 6.07 1.01
N GLU A 478 5.86 6.47 2.27
CA GLU A 478 5.10 5.84 3.33
C GLU A 478 3.91 6.73 3.66
N GLY A 479 2.73 6.13 3.79
CA GLY A 479 1.48 6.82 4.09
C GLY A 479 0.70 6.17 5.21
N TYR A 480 -0.04 7.01 5.94
CA TYR A 480 -0.94 6.58 7.00
C TYR A 480 -2.31 7.22 6.85
N GLY A 481 -3.33 6.43 7.13
CA GLY A 481 -4.72 6.84 7.13
C GLY A 481 -5.62 5.62 7.26
N GLN A 482 -6.91 5.85 7.07
CA GLN A 482 -7.99 4.89 7.26
C GLN A 482 -9.16 5.21 6.33
N THR A 483 -10.13 4.31 6.24
CA THR A 483 -11.30 4.49 5.38
C THR A 483 -12.11 5.72 5.76
N GLU A 484 -12.22 6.01 7.05
CA GLU A 484 -12.95 7.11 7.66
C GLU A 484 -12.40 8.50 7.25
N VAL A 485 -11.18 8.55 6.68
CA VAL A 485 -10.54 9.76 6.14
C VAL A 485 -10.30 9.67 4.63
N SER A 486 -11.05 8.81 3.94
CA SER A 486 -10.95 8.54 2.50
C SER A 486 -9.62 7.97 2.02
N GLY A 487 -8.86 7.28 2.89
CA GLY A 487 -7.62 6.61 2.51
C GLY A 487 -6.42 7.17 3.23
N SER A 488 -5.83 8.27 2.75
CA SER A 488 -4.60 8.84 3.31
C SER A 488 -4.89 10.08 4.14
N GLY A 489 -4.38 10.09 5.37
CA GLY A 489 -4.38 11.26 6.25
C GLY A 489 -3.05 12.02 6.20
N THR A 490 -1.96 11.26 6.17
CA THR A 490 -0.58 11.76 6.13
C THR A 490 0.25 11.00 5.12
N PHE A 491 1.26 11.64 4.56
CA PHE A 491 2.16 11.04 3.57
C PHE A 491 3.56 11.64 3.60
N THR A 492 4.58 10.84 3.30
CA THR A 492 5.95 11.33 3.17
C THR A 492 6.12 12.17 1.90
N ILE A 493 6.71 13.36 2.03
CA ILE A 493 6.93 14.29 0.92
C ILE A 493 8.07 13.86 -0.01
N PRO A 494 8.03 14.24 -1.30
CA PRO A 494 9.17 14.12 -2.20
C PRO A 494 10.46 14.71 -1.61
N GLY A 495 11.56 13.97 -1.74
CA GLY A 495 12.88 14.39 -1.26
C GLY A 495 13.18 14.05 0.19
N ASP A 496 12.17 13.73 1.01
CA ASP A 496 12.38 13.16 2.34
C ASP A 496 12.69 11.65 2.24
N ASN A 497 13.95 11.31 2.53
CA ASN A 497 14.42 9.93 2.54
C ASN A 497 14.65 9.40 3.97
N SER A 498 14.24 10.15 4.99
CA SER A 498 14.29 9.68 6.36
C SER A 498 13.28 8.55 6.60
N ILE A 499 13.36 7.93 7.77
CA ILE A 499 12.68 6.66 8.10
C ILE A 499 11.99 6.76 9.45
N GLY A 500 11.02 5.87 9.68
CA GLY A 500 10.32 5.77 10.96
C GLY A 500 9.32 6.91 11.18
N HIS A 501 8.68 7.39 10.12
CA HIS A 501 7.57 8.33 10.16
C HIS A 501 6.69 8.11 8.93
N VAL A 502 5.43 8.53 9.03
CA VAL A 502 4.41 8.43 7.98
C VAL A 502 4.17 9.77 7.27
N GLY A 503 5.07 10.72 7.53
CA GLY A 503 5.17 11.99 6.80
C GLY A 503 4.32 13.10 7.41
N THR A 504 3.79 13.98 6.57
CA THR A 504 3.05 15.17 7.00
C THR A 504 1.56 15.02 6.71
N PRO A 505 0.69 15.82 7.35
CA PRO A 505 -0.69 15.98 6.90
C PRO A 505 -0.79 16.26 5.40
N LEU A 506 -1.84 15.77 4.75
CA LEU A 506 -2.19 16.17 3.39
C LEU A 506 -2.88 17.54 3.42
N GLY A 507 -2.81 18.29 2.31
CA GLY A 507 -3.39 19.63 2.24
C GLY A 507 -4.91 19.69 2.43
N CYS A 508 -5.60 18.55 2.39
CA CYS A 508 -7.04 18.43 2.55
C CYS A 508 -7.49 18.19 4.00
N ASN A 509 -6.59 18.05 4.96
CA ASN A 509 -6.95 17.79 6.35
C ASN A 509 -6.06 18.50 7.37
N LEU A 510 -6.64 18.69 8.55
CA LEU A 510 -5.94 18.96 9.79
C LEU A 510 -5.67 17.65 10.51
N VAL A 511 -4.49 17.54 11.11
CA VAL A 511 -4.13 16.42 11.99
C VAL A 511 -3.69 16.97 13.34
N LYS A 512 -4.31 16.51 14.43
CA LYS A 512 -3.90 16.84 15.80
C LYS A 512 -3.63 15.57 16.60
N LEU A 513 -3.01 15.75 17.77
CA LEU A 513 -2.95 14.72 18.81
C LEU A 513 -3.88 15.12 19.95
N VAL A 514 -4.53 14.13 20.57
CA VAL A 514 -5.37 14.31 21.76
C VAL A 514 -4.82 13.43 22.87
N ASP A 515 -4.80 13.93 24.10
CA ASP A 515 -4.33 13.18 25.26
C ASP A 515 -5.08 11.85 25.40
N VAL A 516 -4.35 10.81 25.82
CA VAL A 516 -4.92 9.53 26.24
C VAL A 516 -4.40 9.20 27.64
N PRO A 517 -4.98 9.83 28.69
CA PRO A 517 -4.46 9.72 30.06
C PRO A 517 -4.43 8.28 30.56
N ASP A 518 -5.41 7.45 30.18
CA ASP A 518 -5.48 6.03 30.56
C ASP A 518 -4.28 5.21 30.08
N MET A 519 -3.53 5.72 29.09
CA MET A 519 -2.34 5.10 28.51
C MET A 519 -1.06 5.92 28.72
N ASN A 520 -1.12 6.97 29.54
CA ASN A 520 0.00 7.90 29.80
C ASN A 520 0.58 8.57 28.53
N TYR A 521 -0.26 8.84 27.54
CA TYR A 521 0.14 9.62 26.36
C TYR A 521 -0.40 11.03 26.45
N PHE A 522 0.49 12.02 26.47
CA PHE A 522 0.14 13.43 26.61
C PHE A 522 0.70 14.27 25.47
N THR A 523 -0.09 15.24 25.03
CA THR A 523 0.24 16.17 23.95
C THR A 523 1.42 17.07 24.31
N GLU A 524 1.68 17.31 25.59
CA GLU A 524 2.89 18.00 26.08
C GLU A 524 4.18 17.24 25.71
N ASP A 525 4.13 15.91 25.71
CA ASP A 525 5.21 15.02 25.25
C ASP A 525 5.18 14.80 23.73
N LYS A 526 4.33 15.56 23.02
CA LYS A 526 4.06 15.43 21.59
C LYS A 526 3.48 14.06 21.21
N GLN A 527 2.78 13.41 22.13
CA GLN A 527 2.16 12.09 21.95
C GLN A 527 0.66 12.15 22.18
N GLY A 528 -0.11 11.23 21.58
CA GLY A 528 -1.56 11.18 21.80
C GLY A 528 -2.29 10.45 20.68
N GLU A 529 -3.61 10.35 20.81
CA GLU A 529 -4.48 9.82 19.76
C GLU A 529 -4.48 10.72 18.54
N VAL A 530 -4.22 10.14 17.36
CA VAL A 530 -4.24 10.89 16.10
C VAL A 530 -5.68 11.17 15.70
N CYS A 531 -6.00 12.45 15.53
CA CYS A 531 -7.33 12.90 15.11
C CYS A 531 -7.26 13.66 13.79
N PHE A 532 -8.26 13.45 12.93
CA PHE A 532 -8.35 14.05 11.60
C PHE A 532 -9.58 14.93 11.46
N LYS A 533 -9.46 16.08 10.81
CA LYS A 533 -10.60 16.93 10.45
C LYS A 533 -10.39 17.55 9.09
N GLY A 534 -11.38 17.46 8.21
CA GLY A 534 -11.29 18.04 6.88
C GLY A 534 -12.38 17.55 5.93
N PRO A 535 -12.46 18.13 4.72
CA PRO A 535 -13.40 17.71 3.68
C PRO A 535 -13.27 16.24 3.24
N ASN A 536 -12.14 15.57 3.50
CA ASN A 536 -11.92 14.16 3.20
C ASN A 536 -12.52 13.19 4.24
N VAL A 537 -13.03 13.68 5.37
CA VAL A 537 -13.64 12.88 6.43
C VAL A 537 -14.99 12.34 5.99
N PHE A 538 -15.22 11.04 6.21
CA PHE A 538 -16.46 10.35 5.89
C PHE A 538 -17.71 10.97 6.54
N LYS A 539 -18.89 10.64 6.02
CA LYS A 539 -20.17 11.11 6.57
C LYS A 539 -20.57 10.42 7.88
N GLY A 540 -19.97 9.26 8.17
CA GLY A 540 -20.35 8.36 9.25
C GLY A 540 -20.54 6.91 8.75
N TYR A 541 -21.03 6.05 9.63
CA TYR A 541 -21.30 4.64 9.31
C TYR A 541 -22.78 4.43 8.92
N LEU A 542 -23.00 3.63 7.88
CA LEU A 542 -24.32 3.29 7.36
C LEU A 542 -25.18 2.63 8.44
N ASN A 543 -26.31 3.24 8.77
CA ASN A 543 -27.28 2.73 9.75
C ASN A 543 -26.67 2.41 11.14
N ASP A 544 -25.61 3.12 11.53
CA ASP A 544 -24.90 2.88 12.79
C ASP A 544 -24.50 4.21 13.46
N LYS A 545 -25.50 4.88 14.04
CA LYS A 545 -25.32 6.17 14.72
C LYS A 545 -24.37 6.05 15.91
N LYS A 546 -24.47 4.95 16.68
CA LYS A 546 -23.64 4.73 17.87
C LYS A 546 -22.16 4.75 17.52
N ASN A 547 -21.72 3.91 16.57
CA ASN A 547 -20.31 3.92 16.19
C ASN A 547 -19.90 5.21 15.47
N THR A 548 -20.85 5.92 14.84
CA THR A 548 -20.57 7.22 14.22
C THR A 548 -20.25 8.28 15.29
N ASP A 549 -21.09 8.41 16.32
CA ASP A 549 -20.91 9.36 17.41
C ASP A 549 -19.68 9.02 18.28
N GLU A 550 -19.30 7.73 18.37
CA GLU A 550 -18.06 7.31 19.05
C GLU A 550 -16.79 7.64 18.25
N THR A 551 -16.89 7.76 16.92
CA THR A 551 -15.74 8.01 16.04
C THR A 551 -15.57 9.49 15.69
N ILE A 552 -16.67 10.25 15.55
CA ILE A 552 -16.65 11.68 15.21
C ILE A 552 -17.09 12.48 16.44
N ASP A 553 -16.21 13.35 16.95
CA ASP A 553 -16.55 14.24 18.06
C ASP A 553 -17.46 15.41 17.63
N ASP A 554 -17.98 16.15 18.61
CA ASP A 554 -18.87 17.30 18.39
C ASP A 554 -18.21 18.43 17.57
N ASP A 555 -16.88 18.49 17.56
CA ASP A 555 -16.08 19.42 16.77
C ASP A 555 -15.79 18.90 15.35
N GLY A 556 -16.24 17.70 14.99
CA GLY A 556 -16.05 17.08 13.68
C GLY A 556 -14.68 16.44 13.46
N TRP A 557 -13.96 16.09 14.53
CA TRP A 557 -12.73 15.30 14.45
C TRP A 557 -13.03 13.81 14.46
N VAL A 558 -12.41 13.10 13.51
CA VAL A 558 -12.34 11.64 13.52
C VAL A 558 -11.23 11.19 14.46
N HIS A 559 -11.59 10.48 15.50
CA HIS A 559 -10.68 9.76 16.38
C HIS A 559 -10.22 8.46 15.73
N SER A 560 -8.93 8.33 15.42
CA SER A 560 -8.43 7.16 14.69
C SER A 560 -8.29 5.89 15.55
N GLY A 561 -8.20 6.04 16.88
CA GLY A 561 -7.80 4.95 17.76
C GLY A 561 -6.33 4.53 17.62
N ASP A 562 -5.51 5.21 16.83
CA ASP A 562 -4.06 5.03 16.74
C ASP A 562 -3.34 6.14 17.52
N ILE A 563 -2.24 5.80 18.19
CA ILE A 563 -1.41 6.75 18.93
C ILE A 563 -0.27 7.21 18.02
N GLY A 564 -0.10 8.52 17.92
CA GLY A 564 0.94 9.17 17.16
C GLY A 564 1.90 9.98 18.03
N MET A 565 3.04 10.33 17.44
CA MET A 565 4.02 11.25 18.00
C MET A 565 4.49 12.24 16.94
N TRP A 566 4.48 13.54 17.25
CA TRP A 566 5.11 14.55 16.39
C TRP A 566 6.62 14.56 16.55
N LEU A 567 7.33 14.37 15.45
CA LEU A 567 8.79 14.48 15.41
C LEU A 567 9.23 15.95 15.31
N PRO A 568 10.47 16.29 15.71
CA PRO A 568 10.97 17.67 15.67
C PRO A 568 10.89 18.33 14.29
N ASN A 569 10.97 17.54 13.22
CA ASN A 569 10.85 18.00 11.84
C ASN A 569 9.39 18.19 11.36
N GLY A 570 8.41 18.01 12.23
CA GLY A 570 6.99 18.14 11.90
C GLY A 570 6.39 16.94 11.16
N THR A 571 7.04 15.78 11.13
CA THR A 571 6.42 14.56 10.62
C THR A 571 5.74 13.76 11.74
N LEU A 572 4.74 12.96 11.39
CA LEU A 572 4.02 12.09 12.30
C LEU A 572 4.67 10.71 12.32
N ARG A 573 4.83 10.13 13.51
CA ARG A 573 5.13 8.71 13.70
C ARG A 573 3.94 8.03 14.37
N VAL A 574 3.43 6.95 13.78
CA VAL A 574 2.48 6.08 14.47
C VAL A 574 3.27 5.18 15.42
N ILE A 575 2.95 5.22 16.71
CA ILE A 575 3.68 4.50 17.75
C ILE A 575 2.86 3.40 18.41
N ASP A 576 1.52 3.50 18.39
CA ASP A 576 0.67 2.54 19.08
C ASP A 576 -0.78 2.48 18.58
N ARG A 577 -1.59 1.59 19.17
CA ARG A 577 -3.03 1.44 18.93
C ARG A 577 -3.84 1.33 20.22
N LYS A 578 -4.69 2.33 20.48
CA LYS A 578 -5.58 2.42 21.65
C LYS A 578 -6.38 1.13 21.91
N LYS A 579 -6.86 0.46 20.85
CA LYS A 579 -7.67 -0.77 20.94
C LYS A 579 -6.88 -2.09 20.86
N SER A 580 -5.58 -2.06 20.53
CA SER A 580 -4.76 -3.29 20.39
C SER A 580 -3.83 -3.52 21.58
N ILE A 581 -3.77 -2.58 22.53
CA ILE A 581 -2.92 -2.68 23.72
C ILE A 581 -3.65 -3.42 24.82
N PHE A 582 -2.91 -4.21 25.58
CA PHE A 582 -3.37 -4.72 26.85
C PHE A 582 -2.42 -4.26 27.95
N LYS A 583 -2.98 -4.11 29.15
CA LYS A 583 -2.26 -3.80 30.38
C LYS A 583 -1.91 -5.10 31.06
N LEU A 584 -0.67 -5.29 31.50
CA LEU A 584 -0.25 -6.45 32.29
C LEU A 584 -0.55 -6.23 33.79
N ALA A 585 -0.48 -7.30 34.58
CA ALA A 585 -0.81 -7.28 36.01
C ALA A 585 -0.02 -6.25 36.82
N GLN A 586 1.24 -5.97 36.43
CA GLN A 586 2.12 -4.96 37.03
C GLN A 586 1.80 -3.51 36.62
N GLY A 587 0.79 -3.31 35.76
CA GLY A 587 0.35 -2.00 35.31
C GLY A 587 1.02 -1.48 34.04
N GLU A 588 2.01 -2.20 33.50
CA GLU A 588 2.69 -1.88 32.24
C GLU A 588 1.78 -2.13 31.04
N TYR A 589 1.80 -1.22 30.07
CA TYR A 589 1.07 -1.36 28.81
C TYR A 589 2.00 -1.94 27.74
N VAL A 590 1.45 -2.87 26.95
CA VAL A 590 2.19 -3.50 25.86
C VAL A 590 1.44 -3.34 24.55
N ALA A 591 2.16 -2.84 23.55
CA ALA A 591 1.75 -2.82 22.15
C ALA A 591 2.18 -4.14 21.47
N PRO A 592 1.31 -5.16 21.33
CA PRO A 592 1.71 -6.44 20.75
C PRO A 592 2.20 -6.31 19.30
N GLU A 593 1.65 -5.37 18.52
CA GLU A 593 2.08 -5.12 17.13
C GLU A 593 3.55 -4.68 17.05
N LYS A 594 4.06 -3.93 18.04
CA LYS A 594 5.47 -3.53 18.13
C LYS A 594 6.37 -4.75 18.30
N VAL A 595 5.99 -5.66 19.19
CA VAL A 595 6.73 -6.89 19.49
C VAL A 595 6.73 -7.84 18.28
N GLU A 596 5.55 -8.07 17.70
CA GLU A 596 5.37 -8.90 16.50
C GLU A 596 6.19 -8.39 15.31
N MET A 597 6.25 -7.07 15.10
CA MET A 597 7.05 -6.48 14.03
C MET A 597 8.54 -6.82 14.16
N VAL A 598 9.07 -6.81 15.39
CA VAL A 598 10.46 -7.22 15.65
C VAL A 598 10.63 -8.71 15.42
N TYR A 599 9.73 -9.54 15.94
CA TYR A 599 9.82 -10.99 15.81
C TYR A 599 9.71 -11.48 14.36
N ASN A 600 8.88 -10.81 13.55
CA ASN A 600 8.74 -11.08 12.11
C ASN A 600 9.97 -10.69 11.28
N THR A 601 11.00 -10.06 11.89
CA THR A 601 12.32 -9.89 11.23
C THR A 601 13.19 -11.14 11.30
N CYS A 602 12.79 -12.13 12.10
CA CYS A 602 13.46 -13.42 12.18
C CYS A 602 13.19 -14.22 10.88
N PRO A 603 14.22 -14.66 10.12
CA PRO A 603 14.02 -15.36 8.85
C PRO A 603 13.20 -16.64 8.97
N GLN A 604 13.24 -17.31 10.12
CA GLN A 604 12.48 -18.53 10.39
C GLN A 604 11.00 -18.26 10.71
N VAL A 605 10.59 -17.01 10.91
CA VAL A 605 9.23 -16.62 11.32
C VAL A 605 8.51 -15.99 10.14
N ALA A 606 7.39 -16.59 9.73
CA ALA A 606 6.51 -16.04 8.71
C ALA A 606 5.48 -15.06 9.31
N GLN A 607 4.90 -15.42 10.47
CA GLN A 607 3.89 -14.62 11.17
C GLN A 607 4.05 -14.81 12.69
N SER A 608 3.68 -13.81 13.46
CA SER A 608 3.64 -13.89 14.93
C SER A 608 2.37 -13.25 15.46
N PHE A 609 1.81 -13.81 16.53
CA PHE A 609 0.71 -13.26 17.30
C PHE A 609 1.13 -13.24 18.78
N VAL A 610 1.29 -12.06 19.33
CA VAL A 610 1.63 -11.84 20.74
C VAL A 610 0.36 -11.58 21.53
N TYR A 611 0.21 -12.30 22.62
CA TYR A 611 -0.92 -12.20 23.53
C TYR A 611 -0.46 -11.86 24.96
N GLY A 612 -1.24 -11.02 25.62
CA GLY A 612 -1.13 -10.74 27.04
C GLY A 612 -2.50 -10.70 27.69
N ASP A 613 -2.56 -11.22 28.92
CA ASP A 613 -3.73 -11.17 29.78
C ASP A 613 -3.50 -10.16 30.89
N SER A 614 -4.54 -9.38 31.24
CA SER A 614 -4.43 -8.35 32.28
C SER A 614 -4.18 -8.87 33.68
N LEU A 615 -4.44 -10.16 33.91
CA LEU A 615 -4.15 -10.84 35.17
C LEU A 615 -2.75 -11.47 35.18
N LYS A 616 -2.00 -11.39 34.08
CA LYS A 616 -0.68 -12.01 33.94
C LYS A 616 0.41 -10.95 33.82
N ALA A 617 1.59 -11.28 34.36
CA ALA A 617 2.73 -10.37 34.36
C ALA A 617 3.62 -10.49 33.11
N VAL A 618 3.33 -11.47 32.26
CA VAL A 618 4.19 -11.91 31.16
C VAL A 618 3.38 -12.15 29.90
N LEU A 619 4.05 -12.06 28.75
CA LEU A 619 3.47 -12.32 27.44
C LEU A 619 3.73 -13.75 26.98
N VAL A 620 2.85 -14.23 26.11
CA VAL A 620 3.02 -15.49 25.38
C VAL A 620 2.82 -15.25 23.88
N GLY A 621 3.40 -16.10 23.03
CA GLY A 621 3.37 -15.90 21.58
C GLY A 621 2.98 -17.14 20.78
N ILE A 622 2.18 -16.95 19.74
CA ILE A 622 1.97 -17.95 18.67
C ILE A 622 2.86 -17.56 17.49
N ILE A 623 3.76 -18.45 17.08
CA ILE A 623 4.74 -18.21 16.03
C ILE A 623 4.48 -19.17 14.88
N VAL A 624 4.21 -18.64 13.69
CA VAL A 624 4.09 -19.41 12.45
C VAL A 624 5.44 -19.39 11.74
N PRO A 625 6.11 -20.54 11.58
CA PRO A 625 7.38 -20.57 10.88
C PRO A 625 7.23 -20.42 9.36
N ASP A 626 8.27 -19.91 8.70
CA ASP A 626 8.35 -19.99 7.23
C ASP A 626 8.72 -21.44 6.84
N PRO A 627 7.88 -22.15 6.06
CA PRO A 627 8.06 -23.57 5.82
C PRO A 627 9.33 -23.86 5.02
N ASP A 628 9.68 -23.02 4.05
CA ASP A 628 10.84 -23.22 3.19
C ASP A 628 12.14 -22.93 3.96
N VAL A 629 12.15 -21.83 4.73
CA VAL A 629 13.31 -21.40 5.51
C VAL A 629 13.55 -22.33 6.69
N LEU A 630 12.49 -22.69 7.44
CA LEU A 630 12.63 -23.55 8.61
C LEU A 630 13.10 -24.95 8.22
N THR A 631 12.52 -25.56 7.18
CA THR A 631 12.90 -26.91 6.73
C THR A 631 14.35 -26.97 6.29
N THR A 632 14.81 -25.94 5.55
CA THR A 632 16.20 -25.82 5.12
C THR A 632 17.15 -25.66 6.32
N TRP A 633 16.78 -24.82 7.28
CA TRP A 633 17.56 -24.57 8.49
C TRP A 633 17.65 -25.81 9.40
N ALA A 634 16.53 -26.52 9.59
CA ALA A 634 16.45 -27.72 10.41
C ALA A 634 17.29 -28.86 9.79
N SER A 635 17.19 -29.05 8.48
CA SER A 635 18.00 -30.04 7.74
C SER A 635 19.50 -29.79 7.88
N ALA A 636 19.92 -28.52 7.84
CA ALA A 636 21.33 -28.15 8.04
C ALA A 636 21.85 -28.45 9.47
N LYS A 637 20.94 -28.63 10.44
CA LYS A 637 21.24 -29.04 11.81
C LYS A 637 21.05 -30.54 12.06
N GLY A 638 20.71 -31.32 11.03
CA GLY A 638 20.41 -32.75 11.17
C GLY A 638 19.03 -33.06 11.74
N ILE A 639 18.13 -32.07 11.81
CA ILE A 639 16.74 -32.24 12.25
C ILE A 639 15.88 -32.41 11.00
N GLY A 640 15.43 -33.63 10.72
CA GLY A 640 14.55 -33.96 9.60
C GLY A 640 13.07 -33.95 9.99
N GLY A 641 12.19 -33.57 9.05
CA GLY A 641 10.74 -33.64 9.24
C GLY A 641 9.98 -32.66 8.36
N HIS A 642 8.69 -32.91 8.19
CA HIS A 642 7.75 -31.92 7.65
C HIS A 642 7.43 -30.84 8.71
N ILE A 643 6.82 -29.73 8.28
CA ILE A 643 6.56 -28.55 9.12
C ILE A 643 5.86 -28.88 10.44
N ASP A 644 4.91 -29.82 10.43
CA ASP A 644 4.18 -30.25 11.62
C ASP A 644 5.11 -30.89 12.67
N ALA A 645 5.99 -31.78 12.22
CA ALA A 645 6.97 -32.45 13.09
C ALA A 645 8.02 -31.48 13.62
N LEU A 646 8.44 -30.51 12.79
CA LEU A 646 9.38 -29.46 13.20
C LEU A 646 8.76 -28.52 14.25
N CYS A 647 7.47 -28.20 14.14
CA CYS A 647 6.77 -27.36 15.13
C CYS A 647 6.60 -28.06 16.49
N GLN A 648 6.56 -29.39 16.52
CA GLN A 648 6.48 -30.18 17.76
C GLN A 648 7.86 -30.46 18.39
N ASN A 649 8.96 -30.07 17.73
CA ASN A 649 10.30 -30.34 18.20
C ASN A 649 10.76 -29.25 19.18
N GLU A 650 11.07 -29.65 20.43
CA GLU A 650 11.50 -28.73 21.49
C GLU A 650 12.84 -28.02 21.19
N GLU A 651 13.76 -28.66 20.47
CA GLU A 651 15.03 -28.03 20.06
C GLU A 651 14.76 -26.90 19.05
N VAL A 652 13.84 -27.13 18.11
CA VAL A 652 13.41 -26.12 17.13
C VAL A 652 12.69 -24.97 17.83
N LYS A 653 11.73 -25.26 18.72
CA LYS A 653 11.03 -24.27 19.54
C LYS A 653 12.02 -23.41 20.33
N SER A 654 12.94 -24.03 21.06
CA SER A 654 13.93 -23.33 21.88
C SER A 654 14.85 -22.44 21.03
N ALA A 655 15.30 -22.93 19.87
CA ALA A 655 16.14 -22.14 18.97
C ALA A 655 15.41 -20.92 18.39
N ILE A 656 14.15 -21.06 17.98
CA ILE A 656 13.34 -19.95 17.49
C ILE A 656 13.07 -18.96 18.63
N PHE A 657 12.64 -19.44 19.80
CA PHE A 657 12.40 -18.62 20.99
C PHE A 657 13.61 -17.77 21.36
N HIS A 658 14.79 -18.39 21.51
CA HIS A 658 16.01 -17.67 21.84
C HIS A 658 16.36 -16.63 20.76
N LYS A 659 16.12 -16.96 19.49
CA LYS A 659 16.42 -16.07 18.36
C LYS A 659 15.52 -14.84 18.35
N ILE A 660 14.21 -14.99 18.55
CA ILE A 660 13.28 -13.86 18.58
C ILE A 660 13.50 -12.97 19.81
N CYS A 661 13.85 -13.54 20.98
CA CYS A 661 14.20 -12.76 22.16
C CYS A 661 15.50 -11.96 21.95
N THR A 662 16.52 -12.58 21.34
CA THR A 662 17.76 -11.88 20.97
C THR A 662 17.49 -10.70 20.03
N LEU A 663 16.56 -10.85 19.08
CA LEU A 663 16.14 -9.75 18.19
C LEU A 663 15.37 -8.67 18.96
N GLY A 664 14.56 -9.07 19.94
CA GLY A 664 13.89 -8.17 20.88
C GLY A 664 14.88 -7.27 21.62
N ASP A 665 15.92 -7.86 22.22
CA ASP A 665 16.97 -7.12 22.92
C ASP A 665 17.70 -6.14 21.98
N GLN A 666 18.04 -6.59 20.77
CA GLN A 666 18.69 -5.74 19.75
C GLN A 666 17.81 -4.58 19.26
N ALA A 667 16.50 -4.77 19.28
CA ALA A 667 15.51 -3.74 18.93
C ALA A 667 15.14 -2.84 20.11
N GLY A 668 15.68 -3.10 21.31
CA GLY A 668 15.40 -2.34 22.53
C GLY A 668 14.04 -2.64 23.16
N LEU A 669 13.48 -3.83 22.95
CA LEU A 669 12.27 -4.27 23.65
C LEU A 669 12.56 -4.48 25.14
N MET A 670 11.71 -3.94 26.00
CA MET A 670 11.83 -4.11 27.45
C MET A 670 11.52 -5.55 27.86
N GLY A 671 12.03 -5.98 29.01
CA GLY A 671 11.89 -7.37 29.47
C GLY A 671 10.43 -7.85 29.64
N PHE A 672 9.50 -6.92 29.90
CA PHE A 672 8.05 -7.18 29.98
C PHE A 672 7.34 -7.15 28.62
N GLU A 673 7.95 -6.54 27.60
CA GLU A 673 7.45 -6.54 26.21
C GLU A 673 7.81 -7.84 25.47
N GLN A 674 8.68 -8.68 26.05
CA GLN A 674 9.12 -9.92 25.42
C GLN A 674 8.34 -11.14 25.93
N VAL A 675 7.97 -12.03 25.01
CA VAL A 675 7.30 -13.29 25.33
C VAL A 675 8.17 -14.19 26.20
N LYS A 676 7.54 -14.92 27.12
CA LYS A 676 8.22 -15.87 28.02
C LYS A 676 8.02 -17.33 27.64
N ASP A 677 7.03 -17.61 26.80
CA ASP A 677 6.86 -18.90 26.14
C ASP A 677 6.25 -18.68 24.74
N ILE A 678 6.45 -19.66 23.85
CA ILE A 678 5.86 -19.67 22.52
C ILE A 678 5.23 -21.02 22.17
N TYR A 679 4.27 -20.97 21.25
CA TYR A 679 3.75 -22.13 20.53
C TYR A 679 4.11 -21.98 19.06
N LEU A 680 4.68 -23.04 18.46
CA LEU A 680 4.93 -23.09 17.02
C LEU A 680 3.70 -23.63 16.30
N CYS A 681 3.10 -22.81 15.44
CA CYS A 681 1.93 -23.17 14.65
C CYS A 681 2.36 -23.54 13.22
N PRO A 682 2.07 -24.76 12.73
CA PRO A 682 2.44 -25.16 11.38
C PRO A 682 1.58 -24.47 10.30
N ASP A 683 0.35 -24.07 10.66
CA ASP A 683 -0.60 -23.46 9.75
C ASP A 683 -0.43 -21.93 9.67
N GLN A 684 -0.46 -21.39 8.45
CA GLN A 684 -0.44 -19.94 8.26
C GLN A 684 -1.75 -19.29 8.71
N PHE A 685 -1.66 -18.07 9.22
CA PHE A 685 -2.84 -17.22 9.41
C PHE A 685 -3.22 -16.66 8.04
N THR A 686 -4.38 -17.09 7.54
CA THR A 686 -4.84 -16.70 6.21
C THR A 686 -6.19 -16.02 6.31
N VAL A 687 -6.66 -15.49 5.18
CA VAL A 687 -7.97 -14.87 5.19
C VAL A 687 -9.07 -15.92 5.10
N GLU A 688 -8.78 -17.04 4.43
CA GLU A 688 -9.66 -18.20 4.25
C GLU A 688 -9.98 -18.88 5.59
N ASN A 689 -8.98 -19.03 6.47
CA ASN A 689 -9.22 -19.52 7.85
C ASN A 689 -9.73 -18.43 8.81
N GLY A 690 -9.94 -17.21 8.31
CA GLY A 690 -10.55 -16.13 9.07
C GLY A 690 -9.67 -15.55 10.18
N LEU A 691 -8.36 -15.82 10.19
CA LEU A 691 -7.42 -15.35 11.22
C LEU A 691 -6.73 -14.02 10.86
N VAL A 692 -6.76 -13.62 9.58
CA VAL A 692 -6.35 -12.28 9.15
C VAL A 692 -7.45 -11.57 8.33
N THR A 693 -7.39 -10.24 8.26
CA THR A 693 -8.25 -9.42 7.40
C THR A 693 -7.81 -9.53 5.93
N PRO A 694 -8.65 -9.10 4.97
CA PRO A 694 -8.25 -9.00 3.55
C PRO A 694 -6.97 -8.18 3.29
N THR A 695 -6.61 -7.29 4.21
CA THR A 695 -5.39 -6.48 4.17
C THR A 695 -4.23 -7.11 4.96
N PHE A 696 -4.32 -8.39 5.28
CA PHE A 696 -3.32 -9.17 6.04
C PHE A 696 -3.05 -8.66 7.47
N LYS A 697 -4.01 -7.97 8.10
CA LYS A 697 -3.93 -7.60 9.53
C LYS A 697 -4.44 -8.74 10.41
N LEU A 698 -3.83 -8.97 11.57
CA LEU A 698 -4.26 -10.03 12.51
C LEU A 698 -5.65 -9.75 13.09
N LYS A 699 -6.54 -10.74 13.05
CA LYS A 699 -7.84 -10.70 13.74
C LYS A 699 -7.68 -11.22 15.17
N ARG A 700 -7.19 -10.37 16.07
CA ARG A 700 -6.71 -10.74 17.42
C ARG A 700 -7.73 -11.50 18.26
N SER A 701 -9.02 -11.13 18.23
CA SER A 701 -10.05 -11.87 18.96
C SER A 701 -10.18 -13.30 18.46
N GLN A 702 -10.26 -13.48 17.13
CA GLN A 702 -10.36 -14.80 16.50
C GLN A 702 -9.10 -15.64 16.71
N LEU A 703 -7.92 -15.01 16.71
CA LEU A 703 -6.66 -15.66 17.05
C LEU A 703 -6.62 -16.12 18.52
N LYS A 704 -7.08 -15.27 19.45
CA LYS A 704 -7.23 -15.66 20.86
C LYS A 704 -8.14 -16.88 20.99
N ASP A 705 -9.31 -16.84 20.35
CA ASP A 705 -10.29 -17.93 20.42
C ASP A 705 -9.73 -19.23 19.79
N ALA A 706 -9.06 -19.12 18.64
CA ALA A 706 -8.46 -20.26 17.93
C ALA A 706 -7.31 -20.92 18.71
N PHE A 707 -6.52 -20.14 19.45
CA PHE A 707 -5.35 -20.62 20.19
C PHE A 707 -5.55 -20.62 21.71
N GLN A 708 -6.80 -20.54 22.18
CA GLN A 708 -7.11 -20.38 23.61
C GLN A 708 -6.49 -21.50 24.46
N THR A 709 -6.53 -22.74 23.99
CA THR A 709 -5.93 -23.90 24.67
C THR A 709 -4.42 -23.72 24.82
N GLN A 710 -3.72 -23.40 23.74
CA GLN A 710 -2.27 -23.24 23.73
C GLN A 710 -1.84 -22.04 24.60
N ILE A 711 -2.61 -20.96 24.58
CA ILE A 711 -2.37 -19.78 25.42
C ILE A 711 -2.47 -20.14 26.90
N VAL A 712 -3.53 -20.85 27.30
CA VAL A 712 -3.73 -21.31 28.69
C VAL A 712 -2.59 -22.24 29.11
N ASP A 713 -2.21 -23.20 28.25
CA ASP A 713 -1.12 -24.14 28.53
C ASP A 713 0.22 -23.42 28.74
N MET A 714 0.55 -22.43 27.92
CA MET A 714 1.76 -21.61 28.07
C MET A 714 1.76 -20.89 29.42
N TYR A 715 0.64 -20.23 29.78
CA TYR A 715 0.54 -19.56 31.07
C TYR A 715 0.65 -20.52 32.25
N HIS A 716 -0.01 -21.67 32.19
CA HIS A 716 0.08 -22.68 33.24
C HIS A 716 1.51 -23.21 33.42
N ARG A 717 2.26 -23.46 32.34
CA ARG A 717 3.68 -23.83 32.42
C ARG A 717 4.53 -22.74 33.08
N LEU A 718 4.27 -21.48 32.76
CA LEU A 718 4.99 -20.34 33.33
C LEU A 718 4.68 -20.15 34.82
N ASP A 719 3.42 -20.32 35.21
CA ASP A 719 3.01 -20.27 36.63
C ASP A 719 3.72 -21.38 37.42
N LEU A 720 3.70 -22.62 36.94
CA LEU A 720 4.39 -23.76 37.56
C LEU A 720 5.91 -23.55 37.65
N ALA A 721 6.53 -22.98 36.61
CA ALA A 721 7.97 -22.67 36.62
C ALA A 721 8.30 -21.60 37.68
N THR A 722 7.40 -20.64 37.89
CA THR A 722 7.56 -19.59 38.91
C THR A 722 7.39 -20.16 40.32
N GLU A 723 6.40 -21.03 40.55
CA GLU A 723 6.19 -21.73 41.82
C GLU A 723 7.37 -22.64 42.18
N ASN A 724 7.90 -23.40 41.21
CA ASN A 724 9.06 -24.25 41.42
C ASN A 724 10.33 -23.45 41.76
N ASN A 725 10.55 -22.30 41.12
CA ASN A 725 11.67 -21.41 41.44
C ASN A 725 11.53 -20.77 42.83
N ASN A 726 10.32 -20.38 43.23
CA ASN A 726 10.06 -19.85 44.57
C ASN A 726 10.24 -20.94 45.66
N ASN A 727 9.83 -22.17 45.39
CA ASN A 727 10.04 -23.31 46.28
C ASN A 727 11.52 -23.70 46.39
N ALA A 728 12.28 -23.62 45.29
CA ALA A 728 13.74 -23.82 45.30
C ALA A 728 14.47 -22.72 46.09
N ALA A 729 14.09 -21.45 45.93
CA ALA A 729 14.64 -20.33 46.69
C ALA A 729 14.32 -20.43 48.20
N ASN A 730 13.11 -20.86 48.56
CA ASN A 730 12.71 -21.09 49.95
C ASN A 730 13.45 -22.29 50.58
N ASN A 731 13.75 -23.34 49.80
CA ASN A 731 14.55 -24.48 50.28
C ASN A 731 16.04 -24.15 50.46
N ILE A 732 16.59 -23.17 49.73
CA ILE A 732 17.96 -22.68 49.94
C ILE A 732 18.05 -21.87 51.24
N ASN A 733 17.00 -21.11 51.60
CA ASN A 733 16.96 -20.35 52.86
C ASN A 733 16.75 -21.22 54.12
N MET A 734 16.33 -22.49 53.98
CA MET A 734 16.23 -23.42 55.12
C MET A 734 17.52 -24.19 55.44
N ASN A 735 18.61 -23.97 54.67
CA ASN A 735 19.89 -24.68 54.83
C ASN A 735 21.06 -23.76 55.24
N ILE A 736 20.79 -22.70 56.01
CA ILE A 736 21.85 -21.97 56.73
C ILE A 736 21.92 -22.55 58.16
N PRO A 737 23.03 -23.18 58.58
CA PRO A 737 23.17 -23.63 59.96
C PRO A 737 23.22 -22.41 60.89
N ASN A 738 22.32 -22.37 61.87
CA ASN A 738 22.43 -21.48 63.03
C ASN A 738 23.71 -21.81 63.80
N ASN A 739 24.82 -21.14 63.48
CA ASN A 739 25.97 -21.03 64.35
C ASN A 739 26.79 -19.80 63.98
N VAL A 740 26.36 -18.64 64.47
CA VAL A 740 27.26 -17.53 64.78
C VAL A 740 26.90 -17.03 66.17
N ASP A 741 27.74 -17.44 67.11
CA ASP A 741 27.80 -17.01 68.50
C ASP A 741 28.28 -15.55 68.54
N LEU A 742 27.37 -14.59 68.73
CA LEU A 742 27.71 -13.18 68.92
C LEU A 742 27.79 -12.88 70.41
N LYS A 743 29.01 -12.97 70.94
CA LYS A 743 29.40 -12.34 72.21
C LYS A 743 29.48 -10.81 72.03
N GLN A 744 28.82 -10.14 72.98
CA GLN A 744 28.88 -8.74 73.41
C GLN A 744 30.15 -7.93 73.08
N GLY A 745 29.95 -6.64 72.76
CA GLY A 745 30.85 -5.57 73.21
C GLY A 745 30.98 -4.33 72.32
N GLN A 746 30.32 -3.24 72.74
CA GLN A 746 30.47 -1.80 72.40
C GLN A 746 30.02 -1.30 71.02
#